data_AF-A0A0W0S9S8-F1
#
_entry.id   AF-A0A0W0S9S8-F1
#
_cell.length_a   1.000
_cell.length_b   1.000
_cell.length_c   1.000
_cell.angle_alpha   90.00
_cell.angle_beta   90.00
_cell.angle_gamma   90.00
#
_symmetry.space_group_name_H-M   'P 1'
#
loop_
_entity.id
_entity.type
_entity.pdbx_description
1 polymer ?
#
loop_
_entity_poly.entity_id
_entity_poly.type
_entity_poly.pdbx_seq_one_letter_code
_entity_poly.pdbx_strand_id
1 'polypeptide(L)'
;MPNLPGLFFLKSYPPEQIWRLLVDGRFWSKEKGWHGYESRERGSINAALESLCSIALQVYKEGEEFELSVDLIKEIHKKCGRKVEALEDKSPGEIRTDEPVSFGIPACRASIKGIEEFLQLFFLIEGGASFGPGNPGPFGPSFDLDYFKDLTPEKIPELAKKIYEDMSAHGHSNTNHFYLAVRKKVDVFLEAITQSYNKEIKAAKTLDEKLYVIAKHIRQYEVLHPFKDANGRTFVNNLLNILLMQQGLPPATFYEPNVFDLYSADQLVVVIKEAILNTMEIIEQNKKGISLYGYSETLEDKAKFMAMLNSPSYQEIRDIDFSFLDIGRLYDNSREYVDSLKKKYPLHRGAIYLSDPRDIKELVCDCDEAQINKCIKQGAPPIYVGKAPIHLAVMVGNMAMVDELIANKADLSIQDYDGKTALHYAAESGNMQIMGKILTVILSQKNALAILNAKDNQGKTAFHYAAEYGNPELVVALTSTDEIQINETDNRGSSAIFLAYKNHKLDVFEKLLDSGAEISKELLDEVSVRNDKETFKKIIKKNHDLLASKEVFNIALSIGSRSIVKQFLQTKGTGIDINTPITKDKATPLMLAVQRGDIRLVNYLLEKGADTSKADERGYTALHYVFYTQEENREALIKRLLKYDKTLVNQLNDNQCPPLYNAMVLKDVKSMQLLLKMGAKVDYEDRDGNNILHATIGRSPVPMIHEIVSRDPTLLHKRNPAGRNPLHHALVDVFRYSEDAEINFMALSNYLLKERVDLNTEDMHGKTMLDIALSKHFYHLCVKLIKAGAQPNISSASTFLQGADANSILNHPKTFKKKLDKTLDENPLIAMTQLNDLYLQIKKNLIKAPKNFVPQSSLAFFKGKSEDTRAHDQVLSVLKEIYDSKLKELLDSYQGQYQDFEKKHQALDENVKFLIKSHEISKRIEKPTTQLVEGEYYQIKW
;
A
#
# COMPACT_ATOMS: atom_id res chain seq x y z
N MET A 1 45.90 -26.49 -7.28
CA MET A 1 45.76 -25.02 -7.31
C MET A 1 44.43 -24.69 -6.65
N PRO A 2 44.30 -23.58 -5.91
CA PRO A 2 43.05 -23.25 -5.25
C PRO A 2 41.96 -23.03 -6.30
N ASN A 3 40.74 -23.44 -6.00
CA ASN A 3 39.59 -23.22 -6.90
C ASN A 3 39.28 -21.73 -7.11
N LEU A 4 39.65 -20.87 -6.16
CA LEU A 4 39.41 -19.42 -6.21
C LEU A 4 40.71 -18.63 -5.94
N PRO A 5 41.66 -18.56 -6.89
CA PRO A 5 42.88 -17.76 -6.70
C PRO A 5 42.60 -16.28 -6.46
N GLY A 6 41.51 -15.74 -7.04
CA GLY A 6 41.10 -14.34 -6.85
C GLY A 6 40.55 -14.03 -5.45
N LEU A 7 40.31 -15.04 -4.61
CA LEU A 7 39.89 -14.86 -3.21
C LEU A 7 40.91 -14.03 -2.41
N PHE A 8 42.18 -14.03 -2.84
CA PHE A 8 43.22 -13.14 -2.34
C PHE A 8 42.78 -11.66 -2.36
N PHE A 9 42.16 -11.18 -3.42
CA PHE A 9 41.74 -9.78 -3.51
C PHE A 9 40.64 -9.43 -2.51
N LEU A 10 39.74 -10.38 -2.19
CA LEU A 10 38.73 -10.19 -1.16
C LEU A 10 39.36 -10.10 0.25
N LYS A 11 40.42 -10.88 0.51
CA LYS A 11 41.25 -10.75 1.72
C LYS A 11 41.98 -9.41 1.78
N SER A 12 42.53 -8.95 0.65
CA SER A 12 43.27 -7.69 0.54
C SER A 12 42.39 -6.45 0.57
N TYR A 13 41.08 -6.60 0.37
CA TYR A 13 40.12 -5.52 0.42
C TYR A 13 40.10 -4.89 1.82
N PRO A 14 40.20 -3.55 1.96
CA PRO A 14 40.18 -2.90 3.27
C PRO A 14 38.85 -3.19 4.00
N PRO A 15 38.88 -3.79 5.22
CA PRO A 15 37.68 -4.23 5.92
C PRO A 15 36.70 -3.08 6.23
N GLU A 16 37.20 -1.89 6.50
CA GLU A 16 36.37 -0.70 6.73
C GLU A 16 35.70 -0.17 5.46
N GLN A 17 36.05 -0.70 4.28
CA GLN A 17 35.50 -0.30 2.97
C GLN A 17 34.75 -1.43 2.27
N ILE A 18 34.68 -2.64 2.85
CA ILE A 18 34.16 -3.83 2.17
C ILE A 18 32.70 -3.67 1.70
N TRP A 19 31.93 -2.79 2.34
CA TRP A 19 30.57 -2.43 1.93
C TRP A 19 30.48 -1.91 0.48
N ARG A 20 31.55 -1.31 -0.05
CA ARG A 20 31.59 -0.80 -1.44
C ARG A 20 31.46 -1.91 -2.49
N LEU A 21 31.73 -3.15 -2.12
CA LEU A 21 31.49 -4.29 -3.00
C LEU A 21 30.00 -4.56 -3.22
N LEU A 22 29.15 -4.09 -2.31
CA LEU A 22 27.71 -4.39 -2.27
C LEU A 22 26.84 -3.16 -2.55
N VAL A 23 27.30 -1.97 -2.17
CA VAL A 23 26.58 -0.71 -2.34
C VAL A 23 27.03 -0.03 -3.63
N ASP A 24 26.09 0.23 -4.55
CA ASP A 24 26.36 0.91 -5.83
C ASP A 24 27.10 2.24 -5.66
N GLY A 25 28.16 2.46 -6.44
CA GLY A 25 28.95 3.70 -6.44
C GLY A 25 28.16 4.99 -6.65
N ARG A 26 27.05 4.92 -7.39
CA ARG A 26 26.14 6.05 -7.62
C ARG A 26 25.49 6.61 -6.36
N PHE A 27 25.43 5.82 -5.28
CA PHE A 27 24.83 6.24 -4.01
C PHE A 27 25.81 6.90 -3.06
N TRP A 28 27.11 6.60 -3.17
CA TRP A 28 28.07 6.91 -2.10
C TRP A 28 28.09 8.39 -1.70
N SER A 29 28.14 9.30 -2.68
CA SER A 29 28.16 10.75 -2.40
C SER A 29 26.85 11.25 -1.79
N LYS A 30 25.69 10.79 -2.29
CA LYS A 30 24.37 11.32 -1.93
C LYS A 30 23.78 10.70 -0.67
N GLU A 31 24.15 9.45 -0.39
CA GLU A 31 23.59 8.63 0.69
C GLU A 31 24.58 8.37 1.82
N LYS A 32 25.68 9.13 1.83
CA LYS A 32 26.76 9.03 2.83
C LYS A 32 27.33 7.60 2.89
N GLY A 33 27.82 7.11 1.75
CA GLY A 33 28.39 5.77 1.65
C GLY A 33 27.33 4.69 1.82
N TRP A 34 27.46 3.88 2.86
CA TRP A 34 26.61 2.72 3.15
C TRP A 34 25.33 3.04 3.94
N HIS A 35 25.24 4.23 4.56
CA HIS A 35 24.14 4.59 5.47
C HIS A 35 22.76 4.48 4.80
N GLY A 36 22.59 5.05 3.60
CA GLY A 36 21.31 4.99 2.89
C GLY A 36 20.90 3.57 2.52
N TYR A 37 21.84 2.75 2.04
CA TYR A 37 21.58 1.35 1.70
C TYR A 37 21.13 0.54 2.94
N GLU A 38 21.86 0.67 4.05
CA GLU A 38 21.52 -0.01 5.32
C GLU A 38 20.20 0.51 5.92
N SER A 39 19.84 1.78 5.71
CA SER A 39 18.58 2.34 6.20
C SER A 39 17.33 1.82 5.46
N ARG A 40 17.49 1.39 4.20
CA ARG A 40 16.39 0.81 3.39
C ARG A 40 16.08 -0.62 3.83
N GLU A 41 17.12 -1.43 4.01
CA GLU A 41 17.03 -2.83 4.39
C GLU A 41 18.10 -3.14 5.44
N ARG A 42 17.75 -2.94 6.72
CA ARG A 42 18.68 -3.14 7.83
C ARG A 42 19.19 -4.59 7.86
N GLY A 43 20.51 -4.76 7.97
CA GLY A 43 21.21 -6.05 7.96
C GLY A 43 21.54 -6.59 6.56
N SER A 44 21.07 -5.94 5.49
CA SER A 44 21.25 -6.42 4.11
C SER A 44 22.72 -6.47 3.68
N ILE A 45 23.56 -5.53 4.13
CA ILE A 45 25.00 -5.52 3.81
C ILE A 45 25.68 -6.75 4.44
N ASN A 46 25.42 -7.02 5.72
CA ASN A 46 25.99 -8.18 6.40
C ASN A 46 25.50 -9.49 5.81
N ALA A 47 24.21 -9.61 5.48
CA ALA A 47 23.65 -10.81 4.85
C ALA A 47 24.25 -11.08 3.47
N ALA A 48 24.39 -10.04 2.64
CA ALA A 48 24.99 -10.16 1.31
C ALA A 48 26.49 -10.47 1.37
N LEU A 49 27.22 -9.86 2.32
CA LEU A 49 28.64 -10.18 2.53
C LEU A 49 28.83 -11.62 3.02
N GLU A 50 28.03 -12.04 4.00
CA GLU A 50 28.09 -13.40 4.54
C GLU A 50 27.69 -14.45 3.48
N SER A 51 26.72 -14.13 2.63
CA SER A 51 26.38 -14.95 1.46
C SER A 51 27.60 -15.15 0.56
N LEU A 52 28.25 -14.06 0.13
CA LEU A 52 29.40 -14.12 -0.78
C LEU A 52 30.56 -14.89 -0.13
N CYS A 53 30.90 -14.55 1.11
CA CYS A 53 32.04 -15.13 1.80
C CYS A 53 31.82 -16.61 2.16
N SER A 54 30.64 -16.99 2.64
CA SER A 54 30.39 -18.39 3.02
C SER A 54 30.38 -19.31 1.80
N ILE A 55 29.82 -18.86 0.68
CA ILE A 55 29.83 -19.63 -0.58
C ILE A 55 31.25 -19.67 -1.17
N ALA A 56 31.98 -18.56 -1.14
CA ALA A 56 33.38 -18.55 -1.58
C ALA A 56 34.24 -19.53 -0.77
N LEU A 57 34.04 -19.62 0.56
CA LEU A 57 34.73 -20.60 1.41
C LEU A 57 34.34 -22.04 1.07
N GLN A 58 33.06 -22.30 0.81
CA GLN A 58 32.60 -23.63 0.39
C GLN A 58 33.31 -24.07 -0.89
N VAL A 59 33.28 -23.23 -1.93
CA VAL A 59 33.95 -23.51 -3.22
C VAL A 59 35.47 -23.58 -3.09
N TYR A 60 36.07 -22.76 -2.22
CA TYR A 60 37.52 -22.78 -1.97
C TYR A 60 37.97 -24.08 -1.28
N LYS A 61 37.14 -24.63 -0.39
CA LYS A 61 37.42 -25.87 0.36
C LYS A 61 37.08 -27.14 -0.41
N GLU A 62 36.25 -27.05 -1.46
CA GLU A 62 35.94 -28.17 -2.33
C GLU A 62 37.22 -28.69 -3.02
N GLY A 63 37.43 -30.00 -2.97
CA GLY A 63 38.59 -30.66 -3.59
C GLY A 63 38.42 -30.97 -5.08
N GLU A 64 37.19 -30.83 -5.59
CA GLU A 64 36.85 -31.05 -6.99
C GLU A 64 36.88 -29.73 -7.78
N GLU A 65 36.97 -29.82 -9.12
CA GLU A 65 36.91 -28.65 -9.99
C GLU A 65 35.50 -28.03 -9.92
N PHE A 66 35.41 -26.73 -9.61
CA PHE A 66 34.14 -26.05 -9.44
C PHE A 66 33.30 -26.03 -10.74
N GLU A 67 32.10 -26.58 -10.66
CA GLU A 67 31.03 -26.45 -11.67
C GLU A 67 29.81 -25.75 -11.07
N LEU A 68 29.14 -24.90 -11.87
CA LEU A 68 27.97 -24.18 -11.42
C LEU A 68 26.74 -25.09 -11.39
N SER A 69 25.96 -25.06 -10.32
CA SER A 69 24.70 -25.81 -10.18
C SER A 69 23.54 -24.91 -9.77
N VAL A 70 22.31 -25.31 -10.10
CA VAL A 70 21.10 -24.60 -9.67
C VAL A 70 20.93 -24.63 -8.15
N ASP A 71 21.37 -25.71 -7.49
CA ASP A 71 21.33 -25.80 -6.02
C ASP A 71 22.24 -24.76 -5.37
N LEU A 72 23.43 -24.51 -5.92
CA LEU A 72 24.31 -23.43 -5.46
C LEU A 72 23.65 -22.06 -5.64
N ILE A 73 23.00 -21.83 -6.79
CA ILE A 73 22.26 -20.58 -7.06
C ILE A 73 21.14 -20.37 -6.02
N LYS A 74 20.36 -21.41 -5.72
CA LYS A 74 19.34 -21.39 -4.67
C LYS A 74 19.93 -21.15 -3.30
N GLU A 75 21.09 -21.73 -3.00
CA GLU A 75 21.80 -21.53 -1.73
C GLU A 75 22.28 -20.08 -1.57
N ILE A 76 22.87 -19.48 -2.62
CA ILE A 76 23.26 -18.06 -2.64
C ILE A 76 22.02 -17.18 -2.37
N HIS A 77 20.92 -17.41 -3.08
CA HIS A 77 19.70 -16.63 -2.90
C HIS A 77 19.12 -16.78 -1.48
N LYS A 78 19.10 -18.00 -0.94
CA LYS A 78 18.66 -18.28 0.44
C LYS A 78 19.50 -17.52 1.47
N LYS A 79 20.81 -17.42 1.27
CA LYS A 79 21.71 -16.68 2.17
C LYS A 79 21.55 -15.17 2.05
N CYS A 80 21.28 -14.65 0.84
CA CYS A 80 20.97 -13.24 0.62
C CYS A 80 19.70 -12.77 1.36
N GLY A 81 18.71 -13.66 1.55
CA GLY A 81 17.45 -13.34 2.24
C GLY A 81 17.42 -13.60 3.75
N ARG A 82 18.43 -14.29 4.32
CA ARG A 82 18.41 -14.72 5.72
C ARG A 82 18.61 -13.53 6.67
N LYS A 83 17.74 -13.38 7.69
CA LYS A 83 17.79 -12.31 8.71
C LYS A 83 17.60 -10.90 8.14
N VAL A 84 16.97 -10.77 6.97
CA VAL A 84 16.52 -9.50 6.42
C VAL A 84 15.00 -9.51 6.47
N GLU A 85 14.41 -8.81 7.44
CA GLU A 85 12.98 -8.83 7.75
C GLU A 85 12.10 -8.61 6.50
N ALA A 86 12.53 -7.73 5.59
CA ALA A 86 11.84 -7.43 4.33
C ALA A 86 11.80 -8.58 3.31
N LEU A 87 12.64 -9.62 3.47
CA LEU A 87 12.80 -10.74 2.54
C LEU A 87 12.33 -12.08 3.10
N GLU A 88 12.08 -12.18 4.42
CA GLU A 88 11.69 -13.45 5.06
C GLU A 88 10.34 -13.98 4.53
N ASP A 89 9.39 -13.09 4.26
CA ASP A 89 8.06 -13.43 3.72
C ASP A 89 8.05 -13.80 2.23
N LYS A 90 9.22 -13.76 1.55
CA LYS A 90 9.34 -14.01 0.10
C LYS A 90 9.88 -15.40 -0.26
N SER A 91 9.87 -16.34 0.68
CA SER A 91 10.36 -17.72 0.51
C SER A 91 11.82 -17.79 -0.02
N PRO A 92 12.81 -17.30 0.74
CA PRO A 92 14.21 -17.29 0.29
C PRO A 92 14.72 -18.67 -0.15
N GLY A 93 15.30 -18.73 -1.35
CA GLY A 93 15.85 -19.95 -1.96
C GLY A 93 14.89 -20.73 -2.88
N GLU A 94 13.61 -20.35 -2.94
CA GLU A 94 12.62 -21.01 -3.82
C GLU A 94 12.49 -20.29 -5.17
N ILE A 95 12.50 -21.06 -6.25
CA ILE A 95 12.31 -20.56 -7.63
C ILE A 95 10.83 -20.23 -7.84
N ARG A 96 10.52 -19.11 -8.50
CA ARG A 96 9.14 -18.76 -8.82
C ARG A 96 8.51 -19.77 -9.78
N THR A 97 7.20 -19.94 -9.68
CA THR A 97 6.44 -20.77 -10.62
C THR A 97 5.65 -19.89 -11.58
N ASP A 98 4.61 -19.22 -11.09
CA ASP A 98 3.69 -18.39 -11.87
C ASP A 98 3.59 -16.94 -11.36
N GLU A 99 4.32 -16.61 -10.29
CA GLU A 99 4.24 -15.29 -9.67
C GLU A 99 4.77 -14.19 -10.60
N PRO A 100 4.01 -13.08 -10.81
CA PRO A 100 4.47 -11.98 -11.64
C PRO A 100 5.54 -11.17 -10.94
N VAL A 101 6.70 -11.00 -11.59
CA VAL A 101 7.74 -10.07 -11.16
C VAL A 101 8.04 -9.13 -12.31
N SER A 102 7.99 -7.82 -12.04
CA SER A 102 8.17 -6.78 -13.04
C SER A 102 8.90 -5.59 -12.48
N PHE A 103 9.64 -4.90 -13.34
CA PHE A 103 10.34 -3.68 -13.01
C PHE A 103 10.45 -2.78 -14.24
N GLY A 104 10.70 -1.49 -14.00
CA GLY A 104 10.90 -0.53 -15.06
C GLY A 104 12.38 -0.30 -15.34
N ILE A 105 12.75 -0.10 -16.61
CA ILE A 105 14.14 0.05 -17.05
C ILE A 105 14.29 1.41 -17.75
N PRO A 106 15.12 2.34 -17.23
CA PRO A 106 15.38 3.63 -17.86
C PRO A 106 16.40 3.51 -19.01
N ALA A 107 16.47 4.53 -19.88
CA ALA A 107 17.37 4.54 -21.03
C ALA A 107 18.86 4.46 -20.63
N CYS A 108 19.24 5.03 -19.48
CA CYS A 108 20.60 5.00 -18.95
C CYS A 108 21.12 3.59 -18.63
N ARG A 109 20.20 2.63 -18.45
CA ARG A 109 20.48 1.21 -18.20
C ARG A 109 20.24 0.34 -19.43
N ALA A 110 20.05 0.96 -20.60
CA ALA A 110 19.86 0.29 -21.86
C ALA A 110 20.91 0.71 -22.90
N SER A 111 21.10 -0.14 -23.89
CA SER A 111 21.84 0.16 -25.09
C SER A 111 21.13 -0.45 -26.29
N ILE A 112 21.34 0.10 -27.49
CA ILE A 112 20.72 -0.43 -28.71
C ILE A 112 21.10 -1.90 -28.89
N LYS A 113 22.39 -2.24 -28.70
CA LYS A 113 22.88 -3.62 -28.84
C LYS A 113 22.35 -4.56 -27.75
N GLY A 114 22.19 -4.08 -26.53
CA GLY A 114 21.61 -4.89 -25.47
C GLY A 114 20.12 -5.13 -25.65
N ILE A 115 19.37 -4.16 -26.19
CA ILE A 115 17.96 -4.36 -26.59
C ILE A 115 17.88 -5.38 -27.74
N GLU A 116 18.76 -5.30 -28.75
CA GLU A 116 18.85 -6.32 -29.82
C GLU A 116 19.04 -7.73 -29.22
N GLU A 117 20.02 -7.92 -28.34
CA GLU A 117 20.28 -9.21 -27.69
C GLU A 117 19.13 -9.65 -26.76
N PHE A 118 18.48 -8.71 -26.06
CA PHE A 118 17.33 -8.98 -25.20
C PHE A 118 16.15 -9.56 -25.99
N LEU A 119 15.79 -8.91 -27.10
CA LEU A 119 14.68 -9.33 -27.97
C LEU A 119 14.93 -10.68 -28.66
N GLN A 120 16.20 -11.11 -28.78
CA GLN A 120 16.59 -12.39 -29.35
C GLN A 120 16.56 -13.56 -28.36
N LEU A 121 16.37 -13.31 -27.05
CA LEU A 121 16.33 -14.38 -26.05
C LEU A 121 15.05 -15.21 -26.19
N PHE A 122 15.18 -16.39 -26.79
CA PHE A 122 14.06 -17.28 -27.08
C PHE A 122 13.19 -17.62 -25.85
N PHE A 123 13.81 -17.81 -24.68
CA PHE A 123 13.09 -18.17 -23.46
C PHE A 123 12.12 -17.07 -22.97
N LEU A 124 12.32 -15.80 -23.38
CA LEU A 124 11.40 -14.71 -23.05
C LEU A 124 10.06 -14.87 -23.77
N ILE A 125 10.12 -15.21 -25.06
CA ILE A 125 8.94 -15.43 -25.90
C ILE A 125 8.22 -16.69 -25.45
N GLU A 126 8.94 -17.81 -25.29
CA GLU A 126 8.35 -19.09 -24.87
C GLU A 126 7.79 -19.02 -23.43
N GLY A 127 8.48 -18.30 -22.56
CA GLY A 127 8.13 -18.10 -21.16
C GLY A 127 6.96 -17.14 -20.91
N GLY A 128 6.47 -16.47 -21.96
CA GLY A 128 5.37 -15.51 -21.87
C GLY A 128 5.71 -14.25 -21.06
N ALA A 129 6.94 -13.75 -21.22
CA ALA A 129 7.33 -12.43 -20.74
C ALA A 129 6.67 -11.32 -21.57
N SER A 130 6.60 -10.11 -21.00
CA SER A 130 6.12 -8.91 -21.70
C SER A 130 7.12 -7.76 -21.54
N PHE A 131 7.34 -6.98 -22.59
CA PHE A 131 8.25 -5.83 -22.56
C PHE A 131 7.74 -4.71 -23.46
N GLY A 132 7.72 -3.48 -22.94
CA GLY A 132 7.36 -2.31 -23.74
C GLY A 132 6.99 -1.08 -22.92
N PRO A 133 6.55 -0.01 -23.60
CA PRO A 133 6.13 1.22 -22.94
C PRO A 133 4.84 0.98 -22.16
N GLY A 134 4.68 1.69 -21.05
CA GLY A 134 3.48 1.62 -20.24
C GLY A 134 3.55 2.48 -18.98
N ASN A 135 2.64 2.24 -18.06
CA ASN A 135 2.56 2.93 -16.77
C ASN A 135 2.61 1.94 -15.61
N PRO A 136 3.22 2.31 -14.47
CA PRO A 136 3.21 1.47 -13.27
C PRO A 136 1.79 1.40 -12.68
N GLY A 137 1.38 0.22 -12.21
CA GLY A 137 0.10 -0.02 -11.56
C GLY A 137 0.26 -0.77 -10.23
N PRO A 138 -0.79 -0.81 -9.40
CA PRO A 138 -0.73 -1.42 -8.06
C PRO A 138 -0.48 -2.94 -8.06
N PHE A 139 -0.72 -3.61 -9.19
CA PHE A 139 -0.53 -5.07 -9.35
C PHE A 139 0.49 -5.44 -10.45
N GLY A 140 1.24 -4.45 -10.95
CA GLY A 140 2.15 -4.60 -12.09
C GLY A 140 1.91 -3.52 -13.16
N PRO A 141 2.76 -3.47 -14.20
CA PRO A 141 2.67 -2.47 -15.28
C PRO A 141 1.46 -2.72 -16.19
N SER A 142 0.83 -1.63 -16.65
CA SER A 142 -0.10 -1.65 -17.79
C SER A 142 0.68 -1.29 -19.05
N PHE A 143 0.81 -2.24 -19.97
CA PHE A 143 1.52 -2.04 -21.24
C PHE A 143 0.63 -1.36 -22.28
N ASP A 144 1.15 -0.28 -22.88
CA ASP A 144 0.55 0.33 -24.08
C ASP A 144 0.86 -0.52 -25.31
N LEU A 145 2.05 -1.13 -25.33
CA LEU A 145 2.52 -2.03 -26.38
C LEU A 145 3.41 -3.11 -25.75
N ASP A 146 3.28 -4.34 -26.25
CA ASP A 146 4.14 -5.47 -25.86
C ASP A 146 4.94 -5.94 -27.09
N TYR A 147 6.24 -5.68 -27.08
CA TYR A 147 7.13 -5.92 -28.22
C TYR A 147 7.36 -7.41 -28.51
N PHE A 148 7.05 -8.31 -27.58
CA PHE A 148 7.15 -9.76 -27.83
C PHE A 148 5.97 -10.31 -28.65
N LYS A 149 4.87 -9.56 -28.78
CA LYS A 149 3.75 -9.96 -29.63
C LYS A 149 4.11 -9.75 -31.10
N ASP A 150 3.97 -10.80 -31.91
CA ASP A 150 4.26 -10.79 -33.36
C ASP A 150 5.70 -10.35 -33.74
N LEU A 151 6.66 -10.59 -32.84
CA LEU A 151 8.08 -10.28 -33.05
C LEU A 151 8.70 -11.25 -34.08
N THR A 152 9.29 -10.70 -35.14
CA THR A 152 10.09 -11.48 -36.10
C THR A 152 11.56 -11.06 -36.02
N PRO A 153 12.53 -11.99 -36.19
CA PRO A 153 13.96 -11.69 -36.06
C PRO A 153 14.44 -10.55 -36.96
N GLU A 154 13.86 -10.39 -38.15
CA GLU A 154 14.27 -9.38 -39.13
C GLU A 154 13.98 -7.95 -38.67
N LYS A 155 12.98 -7.76 -37.80
CA LYS A 155 12.56 -6.44 -37.30
C LYS A 155 13.39 -5.98 -36.11
N ILE A 156 14.09 -6.89 -35.43
CA ILE A 156 14.78 -6.62 -34.16
C ILE A 156 15.77 -5.44 -34.25
N PRO A 157 16.65 -5.34 -35.27
CA PRO A 157 17.65 -4.26 -35.30
C PRO A 157 17.06 -2.86 -35.42
N GLU A 158 16.01 -2.68 -36.22
CA GLU A 158 15.32 -1.39 -36.35
C GLU A 158 14.46 -1.09 -35.12
N LEU A 159 13.77 -2.11 -34.60
CA LEU A 159 12.96 -1.99 -33.39
C LEU A 159 13.81 -1.61 -32.17
N ALA A 160 15.00 -2.18 -32.01
CA ALA A 160 15.89 -1.88 -30.88
C ALA A 160 16.34 -0.41 -30.87
N LYS A 161 16.62 0.18 -32.05
CA LYS A 161 16.94 1.60 -32.17
C LYS A 161 15.75 2.46 -31.76
N LYS A 162 14.57 2.13 -32.30
CA LYS A 162 13.32 2.85 -31.99
C LYS A 162 13.01 2.80 -30.49
N ILE A 163 13.11 1.62 -29.87
CA ILE A 163 12.91 1.45 -28.43
C ILE A 163 13.87 2.35 -27.64
N TYR A 164 15.16 2.36 -27.99
CA TYR A 164 16.13 3.21 -27.30
C TYR A 164 15.82 4.71 -27.47
N GLU A 165 15.38 5.13 -28.66
CA GLU A 165 14.95 6.50 -28.94
C GLU A 165 13.72 6.88 -28.11
N ASP A 166 12.70 6.01 -28.05
CA ASP A 166 11.49 6.20 -27.24
C ASP A 166 11.79 6.24 -25.73
N MET A 167 12.70 5.38 -25.25
CA MET A 167 13.20 5.42 -23.87
C MET A 167 13.91 6.74 -23.58
N SER A 168 14.81 7.16 -24.47
CA SER A 168 15.63 8.37 -24.30
C SER A 168 14.78 9.65 -24.37
N ALA A 169 13.79 9.70 -25.26
CA ALA A 169 12.91 10.85 -25.43
C ALA A 169 12.03 11.13 -24.20
N HIS A 170 11.73 10.11 -23.39
CA HIS A 170 11.00 10.27 -22.14
C HIS A 170 11.87 10.79 -20.98
N GLY A 171 13.19 10.72 -21.14
CA GLY A 171 14.19 11.15 -20.16
C GLY A 171 15.14 10.01 -19.82
N HIS A 172 16.44 10.28 -19.90
CA HIS A 172 17.48 9.26 -19.81
C HIS A 172 17.47 8.43 -18.52
N SER A 173 17.25 9.07 -17.37
CA SER A 173 17.08 8.40 -16.07
C SER A 173 15.61 8.18 -15.66
N ASN A 174 14.65 8.60 -16.49
CA ASN A 174 13.23 8.34 -16.28
C ASN A 174 12.83 7.00 -16.90
N THR A 175 11.72 6.44 -16.43
CA THR A 175 11.27 5.11 -16.85
C THR A 175 9.89 5.17 -17.48
N ASN A 176 9.82 4.85 -18.77
CA ASN A 176 8.57 4.60 -19.50
C ASN A 176 8.42 3.14 -19.97
N HIS A 177 9.51 2.36 -19.98
CA HIS A 177 9.51 0.98 -20.42
C HIS A 177 9.57 0.03 -19.23
N PHE A 178 8.69 -0.96 -19.24
CA PHE A 178 8.57 -1.97 -18.19
C PHE A 178 8.86 -3.34 -18.76
N TYR A 179 9.36 -4.21 -17.91
CA TYR A 179 9.59 -5.63 -18.20
C TYR A 179 8.81 -6.46 -17.17
N LEU A 180 7.98 -7.37 -17.65
CA LEU A 180 7.33 -8.40 -16.86
C LEU A 180 7.99 -9.74 -17.21
N ALA A 181 8.62 -10.34 -16.21
CA ALA A 181 9.44 -11.53 -16.39
C ALA A 181 8.63 -12.78 -16.76
N VAL A 182 9.37 -13.81 -17.18
CA VAL A 182 8.83 -15.13 -17.53
C VAL A 182 8.05 -15.73 -16.35
N ARG A 183 6.88 -16.32 -16.64
CA ARG A 183 5.96 -16.93 -15.65
C ARG A 183 5.71 -18.42 -15.85
N LYS A 184 6.47 -19.04 -16.75
CA LYS A 184 6.32 -20.47 -17.10
C LYS A 184 7.70 -21.08 -17.29
N LYS A 185 7.89 -22.31 -16.83
CA LYS A 185 9.12 -23.09 -17.04
C LYS A 185 10.39 -22.39 -16.53
N VAL A 186 10.28 -21.58 -15.48
CA VAL A 186 11.42 -20.79 -14.96
C VAL A 186 12.54 -21.70 -14.47
N ASP A 187 12.20 -22.77 -13.77
CA ASP A 187 13.11 -23.84 -13.33
C ASP A 187 13.86 -24.49 -14.51
N VAL A 188 13.13 -24.82 -15.58
CA VAL A 188 13.69 -25.43 -16.79
C VAL A 188 14.67 -24.48 -17.49
N PHE A 189 14.31 -23.20 -17.64
CA PHE A 189 15.19 -22.22 -18.25
C PHE A 189 16.43 -21.94 -17.39
N LEU A 190 16.28 -21.89 -16.08
CA LEU A 190 17.40 -21.70 -15.14
C LEU A 190 18.41 -22.85 -15.27
N GLU A 191 17.93 -24.09 -15.31
CA GLU A 191 18.76 -25.28 -15.52
C GLU A 191 19.46 -25.26 -16.89
N ALA A 192 18.73 -24.92 -17.95
CA ALA A 192 19.29 -24.85 -19.32
C ALA A 192 20.40 -23.80 -19.46
N ILE A 193 20.22 -22.60 -18.86
CA ILE A 193 21.26 -21.57 -18.82
C ILE A 193 22.48 -22.08 -18.05
N THR A 194 22.27 -22.76 -16.92
CA THR A 194 23.35 -23.32 -16.09
C THR A 194 24.19 -24.35 -16.84
N GLN A 195 23.54 -25.28 -17.55
CA GLN A 195 24.23 -26.25 -18.39
C GLN A 195 24.99 -25.59 -19.55
N SER A 196 24.39 -24.55 -20.16
CA SER A 196 25.04 -23.79 -21.23
C SER A 196 26.29 -23.05 -20.73
N TYR A 197 26.25 -22.47 -19.54
CA TYR A 197 27.41 -21.83 -18.90
C TYR A 197 28.56 -22.83 -18.73
N ASN A 198 28.31 -23.96 -18.06
CA ASN A 198 29.35 -24.97 -17.80
C ASN A 198 29.97 -25.52 -19.09
N LYS A 199 29.18 -25.64 -20.16
CA LYS A 199 29.68 -26.05 -21.47
C LYS A 199 30.56 -24.98 -22.12
N GLU A 200 30.11 -23.73 -22.15
CA GLU A 200 30.81 -22.64 -22.82
C GLU A 200 32.08 -22.22 -22.07
N ILE A 201 32.08 -22.20 -20.74
CA ILE A 201 33.23 -21.79 -19.93
C ILE A 201 34.40 -22.77 -20.07
N LYS A 202 34.12 -24.07 -20.23
CA LYS A 202 35.12 -25.10 -20.53
C LYS A 202 35.73 -24.95 -21.93
N ALA A 203 34.96 -24.42 -22.88
CA ALA A 203 35.41 -24.19 -24.25
C ALA A 203 36.24 -22.90 -24.41
N ALA A 204 36.05 -21.93 -23.52
CA ALA A 204 36.74 -20.64 -23.53
C ALA A 204 38.22 -20.78 -23.12
N LYS A 205 39.13 -20.29 -23.97
CA LYS A 205 40.58 -20.46 -23.82
C LYS A 205 41.25 -19.23 -23.22
N THR A 206 40.81 -18.04 -23.63
CA THR A 206 41.37 -16.77 -23.16
C THR A 206 40.56 -16.19 -22.01
N LEU A 207 41.18 -15.29 -21.22
CA LEU A 207 40.47 -14.62 -20.13
C LEU A 207 39.34 -13.72 -20.64
N ASP A 208 39.49 -13.11 -21.82
CA ASP A 208 38.42 -12.34 -22.48
C ASP A 208 37.25 -13.21 -22.92
N GLU A 209 37.51 -14.37 -23.53
CA GLU A 209 36.45 -15.34 -23.88
C GLU A 209 35.70 -15.82 -22.63
N LYS A 210 36.44 -16.13 -21.56
CA LYS A 210 35.84 -16.54 -20.28
C LYS A 210 35.01 -15.44 -19.66
N LEU A 211 35.49 -14.19 -19.64
CA LEU A 211 34.73 -13.07 -19.10
C LEU A 211 33.49 -12.76 -19.94
N TYR A 212 33.56 -12.91 -21.26
CA TYR A 212 32.39 -12.81 -22.14
C TYR A 212 31.34 -13.86 -21.80
N VAL A 213 31.74 -15.13 -21.64
CA VAL A 213 30.83 -16.21 -21.22
C VAL A 213 30.21 -15.90 -19.87
N ILE A 214 31.01 -15.49 -18.88
CA ILE A 214 30.51 -15.09 -17.55
C ILE A 214 29.47 -13.96 -17.68
N ALA A 215 29.80 -12.87 -18.38
CA ALA A 215 28.92 -11.72 -18.56
C ALA A 215 27.60 -12.10 -19.25
N LYS A 216 27.68 -12.90 -20.33
CA LYS A 216 26.53 -13.40 -21.08
C LYS A 216 25.57 -14.23 -20.20
N HIS A 217 26.10 -15.16 -19.40
CA HIS A 217 25.25 -16.05 -18.59
C HIS A 217 24.70 -15.34 -17.34
N ILE A 218 25.47 -14.48 -16.68
CA ILE A 218 24.96 -13.62 -15.59
C ILE A 218 23.82 -12.73 -16.10
N ARG A 219 23.96 -12.16 -17.30
CA ARG A 219 22.90 -11.40 -17.97
C ARG A 219 21.63 -12.25 -18.16
N GLN A 220 21.76 -13.48 -18.66
CA GLN A 220 20.61 -14.37 -18.87
C GLN A 220 19.92 -14.76 -17.55
N TYR A 221 20.67 -14.97 -16.46
CA TYR A 221 20.08 -15.22 -15.15
C TYR A 221 19.28 -14.01 -14.64
N GLU A 222 19.84 -12.80 -14.73
CA GLU A 222 19.15 -11.58 -14.29
C GLU A 222 17.89 -11.32 -15.10
N VAL A 223 17.95 -11.49 -16.42
CA VAL A 223 16.80 -11.34 -17.32
C VAL A 223 15.73 -12.39 -17.06
N LEU A 224 16.09 -13.66 -16.80
CA LEU A 224 15.10 -14.68 -16.41
C LEU A 224 14.41 -14.32 -15.08
N HIS A 225 15.16 -13.68 -14.19
CA HIS A 225 14.74 -13.11 -12.90
C HIS A 225 14.15 -14.12 -11.88
N PRO A 226 14.62 -15.37 -11.81
CA PRO A 226 13.91 -16.57 -11.29
C PRO A 226 13.37 -16.50 -9.85
N PHE A 227 13.80 -15.53 -9.05
CA PHE A 227 13.36 -15.35 -7.67
C PHE A 227 12.38 -14.19 -7.52
N LYS A 228 11.61 -14.17 -6.42
CA LYS A 228 10.64 -13.09 -6.12
C LYS A 228 11.31 -11.73 -5.85
N ASP A 229 12.56 -11.75 -5.42
CA ASP A 229 13.38 -10.57 -5.11
C ASP A 229 14.87 -10.95 -5.14
N ALA A 230 15.76 -10.00 -4.90
CA ALA A 230 17.19 -10.18 -4.68
C ALA A 230 17.94 -10.89 -5.83
N ASN A 231 17.39 -10.89 -7.04
CA ASN A 231 18.06 -11.42 -8.24
C ASN A 231 19.42 -10.73 -8.46
N GLY A 232 19.47 -9.39 -8.53
CA GLY A 232 20.73 -8.66 -8.68
C GLY A 232 21.77 -8.94 -7.57
N ARG A 233 21.33 -9.10 -6.32
CA ARG A 233 22.23 -9.50 -5.21
C ARG A 233 22.79 -10.91 -5.40
N THR A 234 21.94 -11.84 -5.84
CA THR A 234 22.28 -13.24 -6.06
C THR A 234 23.22 -13.40 -7.24
N PHE A 235 22.88 -12.81 -8.38
CA PHE A 235 23.61 -13.03 -9.63
C PHE A 235 24.79 -12.08 -9.82
N VAL A 236 24.61 -10.78 -9.59
CA VAL A 236 25.63 -9.77 -9.88
C VAL A 236 26.57 -9.55 -8.69
N ASN A 237 26.04 -9.41 -7.47
CA ASN A 237 26.91 -9.12 -6.31
C ASN A 237 27.55 -10.37 -5.71
N ASN A 238 26.97 -11.57 -5.93
CA ASN A 238 27.47 -12.83 -5.38
C ASN A 238 28.03 -13.75 -6.46
N LEU A 239 27.18 -14.33 -7.30
CA LEU A 239 27.57 -15.37 -8.26
C LEU A 239 28.67 -14.89 -9.21
N LEU A 240 28.51 -13.72 -9.84
CA LEU A 240 29.53 -13.12 -10.70
C LEU A 240 30.88 -13.04 -9.99
N ASN A 241 30.93 -12.58 -8.74
CA ASN A 241 32.18 -12.46 -7.99
C ASN A 241 32.85 -13.81 -7.71
N ILE A 242 32.08 -14.88 -7.47
CA ILE A 242 32.61 -16.24 -7.37
C ILE A 242 33.26 -16.66 -8.70
N LEU A 243 32.56 -16.43 -9.81
CA LEU A 243 33.05 -16.76 -11.15
C LEU A 243 34.30 -15.95 -11.56
N LEU A 244 34.37 -14.68 -11.17
CA LEU A 244 35.57 -13.83 -11.37
C LEU A 244 36.75 -14.35 -10.55
N MET A 245 36.55 -14.63 -9.27
CA MET A 245 37.61 -15.12 -8.38
C MET A 245 38.14 -16.50 -8.83
N GLN A 246 37.30 -17.33 -9.45
CA GLN A 246 37.73 -18.59 -10.08
C GLN A 246 38.75 -18.36 -11.19
N GLN A 247 38.64 -17.27 -11.94
CA GLN A 247 39.59 -16.91 -13.00
C GLN A 247 40.81 -16.13 -12.49
N GLY A 248 40.94 -15.96 -11.17
CA GLY A 248 42.03 -15.17 -10.58
C GLY A 248 41.83 -13.66 -10.68
N LEU A 249 40.62 -13.20 -10.98
CA LEU A 249 40.30 -11.78 -11.04
C LEU A 249 39.79 -11.26 -9.68
N PRO A 250 39.96 -9.95 -9.40
CA PRO A 250 39.32 -9.30 -8.26
C PRO A 250 37.78 -9.37 -8.33
N PRO A 251 37.10 -9.34 -7.18
CA PRO A 251 35.66 -9.11 -7.16
C PRO A 251 35.33 -7.70 -7.70
N ALA A 252 34.12 -7.49 -8.19
CA ALA A 252 33.73 -6.29 -8.95
C ALA A 252 33.02 -5.25 -8.07
N THR A 253 33.62 -4.06 -7.92
CA THR A 253 33.02 -2.89 -7.25
C THR A 253 32.32 -1.98 -8.27
N PHE A 254 31.00 -2.07 -8.37
CA PHE A 254 30.21 -1.38 -9.41
C PHE A 254 29.83 0.07 -9.06
N TYR A 255 29.78 0.94 -10.07
CA TYR A 255 29.07 2.21 -9.97
C TYR A 255 27.56 2.06 -10.12
N GLU A 256 27.13 1.29 -11.14
CA GLU A 256 25.74 0.97 -11.45
C GLU A 256 25.70 -0.48 -11.94
N PRO A 257 25.39 -1.45 -11.07
CA PRO A 257 25.31 -2.85 -11.45
C PRO A 257 24.01 -3.20 -12.19
N ASN A 258 22.97 -2.36 -12.16
CA ASN A 258 21.66 -2.69 -12.72
C ASN A 258 21.57 -2.45 -14.24
N VAL A 259 22.54 -3.01 -14.99
CA VAL A 259 22.60 -2.96 -16.46
C VAL A 259 22.56 -4.33 -17.13
N PHE A 260 22.53 -5.41 -16.33
CA PHE A 260 22.50 -6.78 -16.84
C PHE A 260 21.19 -7.18 -17.52
N ASP A 261 20.24 -6.25 -17.69
CA ASP A 261 19.03 -6.47 -18.48
C ASP A 261 19.24 -6.08 -19.95
N LEU A 262 19.48 -4.79 -20.21
CA LEU A 262 19.45 -4.18 -21.55
C LEU A 262 20.82 -3.69 -22.04
N TYR A 263 21.92 -4.15 -21.44
CA TYR A 263 23.26 -4.07 -22.05
C TYR A 263 23.62 -5.38 -22.75
N SER A 264 24.45 -5.28 -23.78
CA SER A 264 24.95 -6.43 -24.53
C SER A 264 26.07 -7.14 -23.76
N ALA A 265 26.32 -8.42 -24.04
CA ALA A 265 27.37 -9.18 -23.36
C ALA A 265 28.76 -8.50 -23.49
N ASP A 266 29.13 -8.03 -24.68
CA ASP A 266 30.38 -7.29 -24.92
C ASP A 266 30.48 -5.99 -24.12
N GLN A 267 29.37 -5.28 -23.94
CA GLN A 267 29.34 -4.04 -23.17
C GLN A 267 29.45 -4.35 -21.67
N LEU A 268 28.80 -5.41 -21.20
CA LEU A 268 28.91 -5.88 -19.82
C LEU A 268 30.34 -6.30 -19.47
N VAL A 269 31.11 -6.88 -20.40
CA VAL A 269 32.55 -7.13 -20.20
C VAL A 269 33.29 -5.83 -19.85
N VAL A 270 33.00 -4.72 -20.53
CA VAL A 270 33.61 -3.41 -20.23
C VAL A 270 33.17 -2.90 -18.86
N VAL A 271 31.87 -3.04 -18.53
CA VAL A 271 31.33 -2.66 -17.21
C VAL A 271 32.00 -3.45 -16.09
N ILE A 272 32.17 -4.76 -16.26
CA ILE A 272 32.83 -5.63 -15.28
C ILE A 272 34.32 -5.27 -15.14
N LYS A 273 35.03 -5.02 -16.25
CA LYS A 273 36.43 -4.56 -16.20
C LYS A 273 36.58 -3.23 -15.45
N GLU A 274 35.67 -2.29 -15.64
CA GLU A 274 35.67 -1.02 -14.88
C GLU A 274 35.43 -1.28 -13.39
N ALA A 275 34.53 -2.22 -13.05
CA ALA A 275 34.27 -2.59 -11.66
C ALA A 275 35.46 -3.32 -10.99
N ILE A 276 36.18 -4.15 -11.74
CA ILE A 276 37.44 -4.77 -11.31
C ILE A 276 38.49 -3.68 -11.05
N LEU A 277 38.62 -2.70 -11.95
CA LEU A 277 39.55 -1.59 -11.74
C LEU A 277 39.22 -0.82 -10.45
N ASN A 278 37.94 -0.54 -10.18
CA ASN A 278 37.54 0.13 -8.94
C ASN A 278 38.02 -0.62 -7.69
N THR A 279 37.92 -1.95 -7.69
CA THR A 279 38.44 -2.80 -6.62
C THR A 279 39.95 -2.67 -6.47
N MET A 280 40.69 -2.67 -7.58
CA MET A 280 42.14 -2.49 -7.56
C MET A 280 42.53 -1.12 -7.00
N GLU A 281 41.87 -0.06 -7.45
CA GLU A 281 42.10 1.31 -6.95
C GLU A 281 41.83 1.40 -5.44
N ILE A 282 40.77 0.75 -4.94
CA ILE A 282 40.46 0.70 -3.50
C ILE A 282 41.57 0.01 -2.70
N ILE A 283 42.09 -1.12 -3.20
CA ILE A 283 43.17 -1.87 -2.54
C ILE A 283 44.46 -1.04 -2.51
N GLU A 284 44.81 -0.37 -3.60
CA GLU A 284 46.05 0.41 -3.71
C GLU A 284 46.01 1.74 -2.95
N GLN A 285 44.87 2.42 -2.96
CA GLN A 285 44.69 3.72 -2.32
C GLN A 285 44.47 3.64 -0.81
N ASN A 286 44.35 2.44 -0.23
CA ASN A 286 44.06 2.24 1.19
C ASN A 286 44.96 3.09 2.12
N LYS A 287 46.26 3.19 1.81
CA LYS A 287 47.23 3.97 2.61
C LYS A 287 47.16 5.49 2.38
N LYS A 288 46.61 5.95 1.26
CA LYS A 288 46.58 7.37 0.84
C LYS A 288 45.23 8.05 1.09
N GLY A 289 44.22 7.27 1.50
CA GLY A 289 42.84 7.73 1.61
C GLY A 289 42.10 7.52 0.29
N ILE A 290 40.94 6.87 0.36
CA ILE A 290 40.17 6.49 -0.83
C ILE A 290 39.14 7.58 -1.12
N SER A 291 39.20 8.15 -2.32
CA SER A 291 38.25 9.15 -2.80
C SER A 291 37.77 8.79 -4.20
N LEU A 292 36.88 7.79 -4.26
CA LEU A 292 36.27 7.31 -5.50
C LEU A 292 34.79 7.74 -5.55
N TYR A 293 34.34 8.18 -6.73
CA TYR A 293 32.97 8.67 -6.98
C TYR A 293 32.50 9.79 -6.04
N GLY A 294 33.40 10.69 -5.66
CA GLY A 294 33.07 11.88 -4.86
C GLY A 294 32.66 11.59 -3.42
N TYR A 295 33.07 10.44 -2.88
CA TYR A 295 32.85 10.08 -1.48
C TYR A 295 34.16 9.78 -0.76
N SER A 296 34.43 10.56 0.27
CA SER A 296 35.50 10.33 1.24
C SER A 296 34.88 10.03 2.60
N GLU A 297 35.24 8.89 3.18
CA GLU A 297 34.64 8.43 4.42
C GLU A 297 35.30 9.07 5.65
N THR A 298 34.48 9.49 6.62
CA THR A 298 34.98 10.05 7.88
C THR A 298 35.51 8.94 8.81
N LEU A 299 36.37 9.30 9.77
CA LEU A 299 36.83 8.35 10.79
C LEU A 299 35.69 7.78 11.63
N GLU A 300 34.65 8.59 11.87
CA GLU A 300 33.46 8.17 12.61
C GLU A 300 32.64 7.14 11.82
N ASP A 301 32.44 7.36 10.52
CA ASP A 301 31.72 6.43 9.65
C ASP A 301 32.44 5.08 9.55
N LYS A 302 33.77 5.10 9.43
CA LYS A 302 34.61 3.88 9.48
C LYS A 302 34.39 3.10 10.78
N ALA A 303 34.44 3.79 11.92
CA ALA A 303 34.26 3.16 13.23
C ALA A 303 32.85 2.57 13.40
N LYS A 304 31.81 3.29 12.96
CA LYS A 304 30.42 2.81 12.98
C LYS A 304 30.24 1.58 12.10
N PHE A 305 30.80 1.60 10.89
CA PHE A 305 30.73 0.46 9.99
C PHE A 305 31.42 -0.76 10.60
N MET A 306 32.63 -0.60 11.13
CA MET A 306 33.38 -1.70 11.75
C MET A 306 32.66 -2.27 12.98
N ALA A 307 31.94 -1.45 13.75
CA ALA A 307 31.11 -1.92 14.86
C ALA A 307 29.85 -2.69 14.38
N MET A 308 29.34 -2.36 13.20
CA MET A 308 28.19 -3.03 12.57
C MET A 308 28.57 -4.31 11.83
N LEU A 309 29.80 -4.37 11.30
CA LEU A 309 30.28 -5.45 10.44
C LEU A 309 30.27 -6.79 11.19
N ASN A 310 29.45 -7.72 10.71
CA ASN A 310 29.31 -9.06 11.29
C ASN A 310 29.15 -10.11 10.20
N SER A 311 30.29 -10.67 9.77
CA SER A 311 30.36 -11.80 8.85
C SER A 311 31.47 -12.76 9.31
N PRO A 312 31.12 -13.88 9.98
CA PRO A 312 32.10 -14.88 10.40
C PRO A 312 32.89 -15.47 9.23
N SER A 313 32.22 -15.72 8.09
CA SER A 313 32.87 -16.26 6.90
C SER A 313 33.88 -15.28 6.30
N TYR A 314 33.60 -13.97 6.35
CA TYR A 314 34.57 -12.97 5.91
C TYR A 314 35.82 -12.99 6.80
N GLN A 315 35.68 -13.10 8.13
CA GLN A 315 36.83 -13.18 9.03
C GLN A 315 37.69 -14.41 8.73
N GLU A 316 37.07 -15.57 8.50
CA GLU A 316 37.81 -16.78 8.13
C GLU A 316 38.61 -16.59 6.83
N ILE A 317 38.06 -15.93 5.80
CA ILE A 317 38.79 -15.62 4.56
C ILE A 317 40.03 -14.77 4.83
N ARG A 318 39.96 -13.85 5.80
CA ARG A 318 41.10 -12.98 6.14
C ARG A 318 42.27 -13.75 6.76
N ASP A 319 41.97 -14.85 7.44
CA ASP A 319 42.95 -15.71 8.09
C ASP A 319 43.56 -16.75 7.13
N ILE A 320 43.01 -16.92 5.92
CA ILE A 320 43.57 -17.83 4.91
C ILE A 320 44.99 -17.39 4.53
N ASP A 321 45.94 -18.32 4.58
CA ASP A 321 47.29 -18.10 4.05
C ASP A 321 47.32 -18.29 2.53
N PHE A 322 47.78 -17.27 1.80
CA PHE A 322 47.96 -17.28 0.35
C PHE A 322 49.44 -17.29 -0.06
N SER A 323 50.36 -17.58 0.88
CA SER A 323 51.81 -17.63 0.64
C SER A 323 52.24 -18.59 -0.48
N PHE A 324 51.40 -19.59 -0.79
CA PHE A 324 51.64 -20.55 -1.87
C PHE A 324 51.33 -20.00 -3.27
N LEU A 325 50.64 -18.85 -3.39
CA LEU A 325 50.35 -18.19 -4.66
C LEU A 325 51.44 -17.18 -5.02
N ASP A 326 51.74 -17.05 -6.32
CA ASP A 326 52.50 -15.92 -6.85
C ASP A 326 51.59 -14.68 -6.91
N ILE A 327 51.51 -13.98 -5.78
CA ILE A 327 50.66 -12.79 -5.60
C ILE A 327 51.06 -11.67 -6.56
N GLY A 328 52.36 -11.48 -6.82
CA GLY A 328 52.85 -10.45 -7.74
C GLY A 328 52.32 -10.69 -9.14
N ARG A 329 52.47 -11.92 -9.65
CA ARG A 329 51.95 -12.29 -10.96
C ARG A 329 50.42 -12.23 -11.04
N LEU A 330 49.70 -12.62 -9.99
CA LEU A 330 48.23 -12.50 -9.95
C LEU A 330 47.78 -11.03 -10.07
N TYR A 331 48.48 -10.14 -9.38
CA TYR A 331 48.25 -8.71 -9.41
C TYR A 331 48.54 -8.11 -10.78
N ASP A 332 49.73 -8.40 -11.33
CA ASP A 332 50.17 -7.91 -12.63
C ASP A 332 49.23 -8.36 -13.76
N ASN A 333 48.83 -9.65 -13.76
CA ASN A 333 47.87 -10.18 -14.72
C ASN A 333 46.53 -9.45 -14.65
N SER A 334 46.03 -9.17 -13.43
CA SER A 334 44.76 -8.45 -13.24
C SER A 334 44.86 -7.00 -13.71
N ARG A 335 46.01 -6.34 -13.48
CA ARG A 335 46.25 -4.96 -13.91
C ARG A 335 46.36 -4.85 -15.42
N GLU A 336 47.16 -5.72 -16.04
CA GLU A 336 47.31 -5.80 -17.50
C GLU A 336 45.96 -6.05 -18.19
N TYR A 337 45.11 -6.86 -17.56
CA TYR A 337 43.80 -7.18 -18.11
C TYR A 337 42.86 -5.97 -18.20
N VAL A 338 42.88 -5.08 -17.20
CA VAL A 338 42.08 -3.84 -17.19
C VAL A 338 42.76 -2.68 -17.91
N ASP A 339 44.05 -2.76 -18.23
CA ASP A 339 44.80 -1.72 -18.94
C ASP A 339 44.25 -1.40 -20.34
N SER A 340 43.56 -2.36 -20.95
CA SER A 340 42.80 -2.14 -22.19
C SER A 340 41.80 -0.98 -22.11
N LEU A 341 41.30 -0.65 -20.91
CA LEU A 341 40.40 0.48 -20.68
C LEU A 341 41.09 1.84 -20.80
N LYS A 342 42.41 1.95 -20.60
CA LYS A 342 43.15 3.24 -20.63
C LYS A 342 42.97 3.99 -21.95
N LYS A 343 42.78 3.27 -23.06
CA LYS A 343 42.59 3.86 -24.40
C LYS A 343 41.16 4.33 -24.66
N LYS A 344 40.16 3.85 -23.90
CA LYS A 344 38.76 4.21 -24.10
C LYS A 344 38.43 5.46 -23.30
N TYR A 345 38.00 6.52 -24.00
CA TYR A 345 37.56 7.80 -23.42
C TYR A 345 38.46 8.30 -22.27
N PRO A 346 39.76 8.52 -22.53
CA PRO A 346 40.77 8.70 -21.49
C PRO A 346 40.53 9.96 -20.63
N LEU A 347 40.03 11.06 -21.20
CA LEU A 347 39.65 12.26 -20.44
C LEU A 347 38.56 11.99 -19.40
N HIS A 348 37.51 11.25 -19.78
CA HIS A 348 36.41 10.89 -18.89
C HIS A 348 36.86 10.01 -17.73
N ARG A 349 37.74 9.05 -18.01
CA ARG A 349 38.34 8.19 -16.97
C ARG A 349 39.30 8.99 -16.10
N GLY A 350 40.10 9.86 -16.71
CA GLY A 350 40.98 10.77 -16.00
C GLY A 350 40.23 11.64 -15.00
N ALA A 351 39.04 12.13 -15.37
CA ALA A 351 38.19 12.92 -14.49
C ALA A 351 37.73 12.16 -13.23
N ILE A 352 37.60 10.83 -13.31
CA ILE A 352 37.20 9.96 -12.18
C ILE A 352 38.43 9.53 -11.36
N TYR A 353 39.51 9.10 -12.02
CA TYR A 353 40.59 8.35 -11.39
C TYR A 353 41.90 9.13 -11.18
N LEU A 354 42.21 10.13 -12.01
CA LEU A 354 43.48 10.86 -11.88
C LEU A 354 43.38 11.92 -10.79
N SER A 355 44.46 12.06 -10.03
CA SER A 355 44.58 13.05 -8.95
C SER A 355 45.89 13.85 -8.98
N ASP A 356 46.95 13.36 -9.62
CA ASP A 356 48.21 14.12 -9.79
C ASP A 356 47.99 15.22 -10.86
N PRO A 357 48.19 16.51 -10.52
CA PRO A 357 48.00 17.59 -11.47
C PRO A 357 48.90 17.52 -12.71
N ARG A 358 50.07 16.87 -12.64
CA ARG A 358 50.97 16.71 -13.80
C ARG A 358 50.39 15.72 -14.79
N ASP A 359 49.93 14.57 -14.32
CA ASP A 359 49.31 13.54 -15.16
C ASP A 359 48.03 14.08 -15.81
N ILE A 360 47.24 14.86 -15.06
CA ILE A 360 46.04 15.54 -15.56
C ILE A 360 46.40 16.53 -16.66
N LYS A 361 47.41 17.37 -16.42
CA LYS A 361 47.85 18.37 -17.40
C LYS A 361 48.39 17.73 -18.67
N GLU A 362 49.18 16.66 -18.55
CA GLU A 362 49.68 15.89 -19.69
C GLU A 362 48.53 15.25 -20.48
N LEU A 363 47.52 14.73 -19.79
CA LEU A 363 46.34 14.16 -20.44
C LEU A 363 45.52 15.20 -21.22
N VAL A 364 45.42 16.43 -20.71
CA VAL A 364 44.57 17.48 -21.29
C VAL A 364 45.30 18.33 -22.34
N CYS A 365 46.62 18.53 -22.23
CA CYS A 365 47.34 19.53 -23.03
C CYS A 365 47.28 19.31 -24.56
N ASP A 366 47.16 18.05 -24.98
CA ASP A 366 47.11 17.68 -26.41
C ASP A 366 45.68 17.48 -26.93
N CYS A 367 44.65 17.75 -26.11
CA CYS A 367 43.26 17.57 -26.49
C CYS A 367 42.70 18.78 -27.25
N ASP A 368 42.03 18.52 -28.36
CA ASP A 368 41.27 19.55 -29.07
C ASP A 368 39.92 19.86 -28.39
N GLU A 369 39.25 20.93 -28.85
CA GLU A 369 37.96 21.37 -28.31
C GLU A 369 36.88 20.27 -28.39
N ALA A 370 36.88 19.45 -29.45
CA ALA A 370 35.92 18.38 -29.62
C ALA A 370 36.16 17.23 -28.63
N GLN A 371 37.41 16.94 -28.28
CA GLN A 371 37.79 15.95 -27.28
C GLN A 371 37.44 16.41 -25.87
N ILE A 372 37.77 17.66 -25.52
CA ILE A 372 37.49 18.27 -24.20
C ILE A 372 35.98 18.26 -23.90
N ASN A 373 35.15 18.50 -24.93
CA ASN A 373 33.70 18.64 -24.80
C ASN A 373 32.92 17.38 -25.18
N LYS A 374 33.61 16.25 -25.42
CA LYS A 374 32.99 15.02 -25.96
C LYS A 374 32.00 14.40 -24.97
N CYS A 375 30.73 14.24 -25.36
CA CYS A 375 29.77 13.39 -24.65
C CYS A 375 29.86 11.93 -25.13
N ILE A 376 29.87 10.98 -24.19
CA ILE A 376 29.94 9.55 -24.53
C ILE A 376 28.58 9.02 -24.96
N LYS A 377 28.53 8.21 -26.03
CA LYS A 377 27.29 7.63 -26.56
C LYS A 377 26.89 6.36 -25.81
N GLN A 378 25.66 5.90 -26.06
CA GLN A 378 25.11 4.65 -25.52
C GLN A 378 26.01 3.44 -25.74
N GLY A 379 26.01 2.51 -24.79
CA GLY A 379 26.81 1.27 -24.82
C GLY A 379 28.16 1.33 -24.10
N ALA A 380 28.62 2.50 -23.67
CA ALA A 380 29.68 2.63 -22.66
C ALA A 380 29.09 2.39 -21.25
N PRO A 381 29.91 2.15 -20.20
CA PRO A 381 29.39 2.03 -18.84
C PRO A 381 28.53 3.25 -18.43
N PRO A 382 27.44 3.06 -17.65
CA PRO A 382 26.39 4.07 -17.45
C PRO A 382 26.85 5.43 -16.96
N ILE A 383 27.89 5.45 -16.12
CA ILE A 383 28.45 6.69 -15.56
C ILE A 383 28.90 7.68 -16.66
N TYR A 384 29.36 7.15 -17.80
CA TYR A 384 29.92 7.96 -18.88
C TYR A 384 28.86 8.47 -19.86
N VAL A 385 27.77 7.72 -20.05
CA VAL A 385 26.80 7.96 -21.13
C VAL A 385 26.16 9.34 -20.98
N GLY A 386 26.21 10.12 -22.07
CA GLY A 386 25.74 11.50 -22.15
C GLY A 386 26.68 12.52 -21.51
N LYS A 387 27.75 12.13 -20.79
CA LYS A 387 28.55 13.06 -19.99
C LYS A 387 29.81 13.53 -20.72
N ALA A 388 30.04 14.83 -20.70
CA ALA A 388 31.35 15.44 -20.96
C ALA A 388 32.31 15.25 -19.76
N PRO A 389 33.66 15.32 -19.97
CA PRO A 389 34.64 15.20 -18.89
C PRO A 389 34.40 16.13 -17.70
N ILE A 390 33.95 17.37 -17.97
CA ILE A 390 33.65 18.35 -16.92
C ILE A 390 32.53 17.89 -15.97
N HIS A 391 31.49 17.23 -16.49
CA HIS A 391 30.42 16.69 -15.65
C HIS A 391 30.95 15.67 -14.65
N LEU A 392 31.82 14.76 -15.12
CA LEU A 392 32.44 13.73 -14.29
C LEU A 392 33.38 14.34 -13.25
N ALA A 393 34.23 15.28 -13.66
CA ALA A 393 35.16 15.96 -12.76
C ALA A 393 34.42 16.68 -11.62
N VAL A 394 33.32 17.36 -11.94
CA VAL A 394 32.48 18.05 -10.96
C VAL A 394 31.74 17.07 -10.04
N MET A 395 31.12 16.03 -10.61
CA MET A 395 30.39 15.01 -9.87
C MET A 395 31.28 14.26 -8.87
N VAL A 396 32.53 13.97 -9.27
CA VAL A 396 33.50 13.24 -8.43
C VAL A 396 34.27 14.18 -7.49
N GLY A 397 34.18 15.50 -7.67
CA GLY A 397 34.91 16.45 -6.82
C GLY A 397 36.38 16.64 -7.21
N ASN A 398 36.76 16.30 -8.44
CA ASN A 398 38.14 16.38 -8.93
C ASN A 398 38.54 17.81 -9.29
N MET A 399 38.92 18.60 -8.27
CA MET A 399 39.33 20.00 -8.40
C MET A 399 40.42 20.21 -9.47
N ALA A 400 41.44 19.34 -9.48
CA ALA A 400 42.57 19.48 -10.40
C ALA A 400 42.14 19.30 -11.86
N MET A 401 41.27 18.32 -12.14
CA MET A 401 40.68 18.15 -13.46
C MET A 401 39.76 19.30 -13.84
N VAL A 402 38.93 19.80 -12.91
CA VAL A 402 38.07 20.98 -13.15
C VAL A 402 38.92 22.20 -13.55
N ASP A 403 40.02 22.45 -12.86
CA ASP A 403 40.92 23.56 -13.15
C ASP A 403 41.55 23.46 -14.53
N GLU A 404 42.06 22.28 -14.89
CA GLU A 404 42.69 22.08 -16.20
C GLU A 404 41.66 22.15 -17.34
N LEU A 405 40.46 21.59 -17.15
CA LEU A 405 39.38 21.70 -18.15
C LEU A 405 38.92 23.15 -18.35
N ILE A 406 38.78 23.93 -17.27
CA ILE A 406 38.45 25.35 -17.35
C ILE A 406 39.58 26.14 -18.03
N ALA A 407 40.85 25.86 -17.71
CA ALA A 407 42.00 26.51 -18.34
C ALA A 407 42.04 26.26 -19.85
N ASN A 408 41.59 25.09 -20.30
CA ASN A 408 41.46 24.72 -21.70
C ASN A 408 40.06 25.02 -22.28
N LYS A 409 39.31 25.93 -21.66
CA LYS A 409 38.02 26.48 -22.14
C LYS A 409 36.94 25.43 -22.39
N ALA A 410 36.83 24.41 -21.54
CA ALA A 410 35.71 23.48 -21.56
C ALA A 410 34.37 24.22 -21.51
N ASP A 411 33.41 23.78 -22.31
CA ASP A 411 32.08 24.39 -22.38
C ASP A 411 31.20 23.92 -21.20
N LEU A 412 30.92 24.84 -20.29
CA LEU A 412 30.12 24.60 -19.08
C LEU A 412 28.61 24.59 -19.35
N SER A 413 28.17 24.96 -20.56
CA SER A 413 26.77 25.01 -20.98
C SER A 413 26.24 23.67 -21.50
N ILE A 414 27.14 22.71 -21.80
CA ILE A 414 26.77 21.38 -22.28
C ILE A 414 25.83 20.73 -21.26
N GLN A 415 24.72 20.19 -21.76
CA GLN A 415 23.80 19.36 -21.01
C GLN A 415 24.08 17.89 -21.33
N ASP A 416 24.09 17.05 -20.29
CA ASP A 416 24.07 15.60 -20.49
C ASP A 416 22.68 15.09 -20.93
N TYR A 417 22.53 13.78 -21.09
CA TYR A 417 21.24 13.21 -21.52
C TYR A 417 20.11 13.34 -20.50
N ASP A 418 20.41 13.69 -19.25
CA ASP A 418 19.41 14.05 -18.24
C ASP A 418 19.08 15.56 -18.26
N GLY A 419 19.71 16.34 -19.15
CA GLY A 419 19.57 17.79 -19.24
C GLY A 419 20.43 18.53 -18.22
N LYS A 420 21.29 17.85 -17.46
CA LYS A 420 22.11 18.48 -16.41
C LYS A 420 23.37 19.09 -16.98
N THR A 421 23.66 20.33 -16.59
CA THR A 421 24.95 21.00 -16.82
C THR A 421 25.93 20.74 -15.68
N ALA A 422 27.19 21.15 -15.84
CA ALA A 422 28.18 21.12 -14.76
C ALA A 422 27.71 21.87 -13.49
N LEU A 423 26.95 22.96 -13.64
CA LEU A 423 26.41 23.73 -12.52
C LEU A 423 25.37 22.92 -11.71
N HIS A 424 24.55 22.10 -12.38
CA HIS A 424 23.60 21.21 -11.70
C HIS A 424 24.32 20.21 -10.80
N TYR A 425 25.37 19.56 -11.32
CA TYR A 425 26.16 18.61 -10.53
C TYR A 425 26.92 19.27 -9.38
N ALA A 426 27.41 20.50 -9.56
CA ALA A 426 28.04 21.26 -8.48
C ALA A 426 27.02 21.65 -7.39
N ALA A 427 25.78 21.99 -7.76
CA ALA A 427 24.72 22.29 -6.82
C ALA A 427 24.29 21.05 -6.04
N GLU A 428 24.20 19.89 -6.72
CA GLU A 428 23.84 18.60 -6.14
C GLU A 428 24.93 18.06 -5.20
N SER A 429 26.22 18.23 -5.51
CA SER A 429 27.33 17.71 -4.69
C SER A 429 27.61 18.54 -3.44
N GLY A 430 27.21 19.81 -3.41
CA GLY A 430 27.51 20.72 -2.29
C GLY A 430 28.98 21.13 -2.18
N ASN A 431 29.82 20.84 -3.18
CA ASN A 431 31.23 21.25 -3.17
C ASN A 431 31.37 22.75 -3.50
N MET A 432 31.46 23.56 -2.46
CA MET A 432 31.53 25.03 -2.57
C MET A 432 32.74 25.55 -3.35
N GLN A 433 33.87 24.84 -3.34
CA GLN A 433 35.06 25.26 -4.06
C GLN A 433 34.89 25.11 -5.58
N ILE A 434 34.40 23.94 -6.02
CA ILE A 434 34.06 23.70 -7.43
C ILE A 434 32.99 24.68 -7.87
N MET A 435 31.95 24.83 -7.05
CA MET A 435 30.83 25.71 -7.32
C MET A 435 31.28 27.16 -7.54
N GLY A 436 32.09 27.72 -6.64
CA GLY A 436 32.61 29.09 -6.78
C GLY A 436 33.42 29.30 -8.06
N LYS A 437 34.24 28.32 -8.47
CA LYS A 437 34.99 28.36 -9.73
C LYS A 437 34.07 28.36 -10.94
N ILE A 438 33.12 27.41 -10.99
CA ILE A 438 32.16 27.29 -12.10
C ILE A 438 31.32 28.56 -12.22
N LEU A 439 30.79 29.08 -11.11
CA LEU A 439 30.02 30.33 -11.10
C LEU A 439 30.84 31.52 -11.61
N THR A 440 32.09 31.66 -11.15
CA THR A 440 32.96 32.75 -11.60
C THR A 440 33.17 32.71 -13.12
N VAL A 441 33.38 31.51 -13.67
CA VAL A 441 33.53 31.34 -15.12
C VAL A 441 32.22 31.63 -15.84
N ILE A 442 31.10 31.08 -15.39
CA ILE A 442 29.77 31.29 -16.01
C ILE A 442 29.41 32.78 -16.04
N LEU A 443 29.56 33.49 -14.92
CA LEU A 443 29.23 34.92 -14.82
C LEU A 443 30.10 35.82 -15.72
N SER A 444 31.27 35.33 -16.13
CA SER A 444 32.13 36.03 -17.10
C SER A 444 31.72 35.80 -18.57
N GLN A 445 30.81 34.86 -18.83
CA GLN A 445 30.35 34.52 -20.19
C GLN A 445 29.14 35.35 -20.61
N LYS A 446 29.05 35.66 -21.90
CA LYS A 446 27.93 36.47 -22.46
C LYS A 446 26.56 35.79 -22.31
N ASN A 447 26.52 34.47 -22.22
CA ASN A 447 25.33 33.64 -22.08
C ASN A 447 25.09 33.16 -20.64
N ALA A 448 25.67 33.82 -19.63
CA ALA A 448 25.55 33.46 -18.21
C ALA A 448 24.11 33.15 -17.79
N LEU A 449 23.16 34.04 -18.11
CA LEU A 449 21.74 33.89 -17.79
C LEU A 449 21.14 32.58 -18.33
N ALA A 450 21.49 32.19 -19.56
CA ALA A 450 20.99 30.97 -20.18
C ALA A 450 21.53 29.71 -19.47
N ILE A 451 22.76 29.76 -18.96
CA ILE A 451 23.37 28.64 -18.24
C ILE A 451 22.83 28.54 -16.81
N LEU A 452 22.63 29.68 -16.13
CA LEU A 452 22.08 29.74 -14.77
C LEU A 452 20.63 29.22 -14.71
N ASN A 453 19.82 29.58 -15.72
CA ASN A 453 18.42 29.18 -15.83
C ASN A 453 18.21 27.93 -16.73
N ALA A 454 19.28 27.22 -17.09
CA ALA A 454 19.15 25.97 -17.83
C ALA A 454 18.34 24.96 -17.00
N LYS A 455 17.40 24.27 -17.65
CA LYS A 455 16.56 23.25 -17.04
C LYS A 455 16.98 21.86 -17.47
N ASP A 456 16.99 20.95 -16.51
CA ASP A 456 17.12 19.52 -16.79
C ASP A 456 15.80 18.92 -17.32
N ASN A 457 15.79 17.61 -17.62
CA ASN A 457 14.60 16.92 -18.11
C ASN A 457 13.46 16.84 -17.07
N GLN A 458 13.73 17.13 -15.80
CA GLN A 458 12.73 17.27 -14.74
C GLN A 458 12.24 18.72 -14.59
N GLY A 459 12.72 19.65 -15.41
CA GLY A 459 12.42 21.07 -15.33
C GLY A 459 13.15 21.78 -14.20
N LYS A 460 14.07 21.11 -13.49
CA LYS A 460 14.83 21.68 -12.39
C LYS A 460 16.02 22.47 -12.93
N THR A 461 16.22 23.66 -12.38
CA THR A 461 17.44 24.45 -12.55
C THR A 461 18.48 24.09 -11.47
N ALA A 462 19.72 24.53 -11.62
CA ALA A 462 20.74 24.35 -10.59
C ALA A 462 20.34 24.97 -9.23
N PHE A 463 19.52 26.03 -9.23
CA PHE A 463 18.96 26.63 -8.02
C PHE A 463 18.01 25.67 -7.27
N HIS A 464 17.21 24.89 -8.00
CA HIS A 464 16.36 23.86 -7.40
C HIS A 464 17.20 22.79 -6.69
N TYR A 465 18.29 22.34 -7.32
CA TYR A 465 19.24 21.39 -6.71
C TYR A 465 19.91 21.99 -5.47
N ALA A 466 20.33 23.26 -5.52
CA ALA A 466 20.89 23.95 -4.35
C ALA A 466 19.93 23.93 -3.15
N ALA A 467 18.64 24.16 -3.41
CA ALA A 467 17.60 24.16 -2.40
C ALA A 467 17.30 22.75 -1.86
N GLU A 468 17.19 21.76 -2.73
CA GLU A 468 16.90 20.37 -2.39
C GLU A 468 18.02 19.69 -1.57
N TYR A 469 19.27 19.94 -1.94
CA TYR A 469 20.42 19.30 -1.29
C TYR A 469 20.96 20.11 -0.10
N GLY A 470 20.54 21.36 0.06
CA GLY A 470 20.79 22.17 1.26
C GLY A 470 22.08 22.96 1.19
N ASN A 471 22.26 23.76 0.15
CA ASN A 471 23.43 24.60 -0.06
C ASN A 471 23.09 26.09 0.16
N PRO A 472 23.16 26.60 1.40
CA PRO A 472 22.66 27.93 1.74
C PRO A 472 23.56 29.06 1.25
N GLU A 473 24.85 28.83 1.01
CA GLU A 473 25.77 29.81 0.41
C GLU A 473 25.50 29.95 -1.08
N LEU A 474 25.28 28.84 -1.78
CA LEU A 474 24.91 28.87 -3.19
C LEU A 474 23.57 29.56 -3.40
N VAL A 475 22.57 29.27 -2.55
CA VAL A 475 21.30 29.98 -2.60
C VAL A 475 21.51 31.49 -2.45
N VAL A 476 22.35 31.94 -1.51
CA VAL A 476 22.67 33.37 -1.36
C VAL A 476 23.40 33.93 -2.58
N ALA A 477 24.39 33.22 -3.12
CA ALA A 477 25.15 33.66 -4.28
C ALA A 477 24.23 33.80 -5.51
N LEU A 478 23.30 32.86 -5.69
CA LEU A 478 22.32 32.86 -6.77
C LEU A 478 21.22 33.89 -6.55
N THR A 479 20.70 34.09 -5.33
CA THR A 479 19.69 35.14 -5.08
C THR A 479 20.26 36.55 -5.12
N SER A 480 21.58 36.71 -4.99
CA SER A 480 22.25 38.01 -5.12
C SER A 480 22.42 38.45 -6.58
N THR A 481 22.17 37.57 -7.55
CA THR A 481 22.10 37.97 -8.96
C THR A 481 20.65 38.31 -9.28
N ASP A 482 20.39 39.52 -9.80
CA ASP A 482 19.04 39.96 -10.24
C ASP A 482 18.48 39.11 -11.42
N GLU A 483 19.23 38.09 -11.83
CA GLU A 483 19.05 37.27 -13.03
C GLU A 483 18.34 35.94 -12.75
N ILE A 484 18.18 35.53 -11.49
CA ILE A 484 17.65 34.20 -11.13
C ILE A 484 16.18 34.25 -10.77
N GLN A 485 15.39 33.37 -11.41
CA GLN A 485 13.96 33.23 -11.17
C GLN A 485 13.69 32.38 -9.91
N ILE A 486 13.69 33.02 -8.74
CA ILE A 486 13.53 32.34 -7.44
C ILE A 486 12.21 31.56 -7.28
N ASN A 487 11.17 31.93 -8.02
CA ASN A 487 9.81 31.37 -7.94
C ASN A 487 9.51 30.38 -9.09
N GLU A 488 10.49 30.11 -9.96
CA GLU A 488 10.30 29.13 -11.02
C GLU A 488 10.07 27.73 -10.43
N THR A 489 9.31 26.90 -11.14
CA THR A 489 8.95 25.55 -10.70
C THR A 489 9.49 24.49 -11.64
N ASP A 490 9.75 23.30 -11.09
CA ASP A 490 10.05 22.09 -11.87
C ASP A 490 8.82 21.56 -12.63
N ASN A 491 8.97 20.47 -13.40
CA ASN A 491 7.88 19.85 -14.17
C ASN A 491 6.76 19.28 -13.29
N ARG A 492 6.97 19.15 -11.98
CA ARG A 492 5.96 18.73 -10.99
C ARG A 492 5.29 19.92 -10.29
N GLY A 493 5.62 21.16 -10.69
CA GLY A 493 5.15 22.37 -10.02
C GLY A 493 5.85 22.66 -8.69
N SER A 494 6.96 21.98 -8.39
CA SER A 494 7.70 22.18 -7.14
C SER A 494 8.64 23.39 -7.25
N SER A 495 8.46 24.39 -6.39
CA SER A 495 9.39 25.52 -6.25
C SER A 495 10.62 25.17 -5.40
N ALA A 496 11.69 25.97 -5.51
CA ALA A 496 12.90 25.78 -4.72
C ALA A 496 12.63 25.81 -3.20
N ILE A 497 11.80 26.75 -2.70
CA ILE A 497 11.45 26.82 -1.27
C ILE A 497 10.68 25.57 -0.80
N PHE A 498 9.81 25.02 -1.65
CA PHE A 498 9.12 23.77 -1.36
C PHE A 498 10.09 22.59 -1.28
N LEU A 499 11.02 22.47 -2.24
CA LEU A 499 12.03 21.41 -2.24
C LEU A 499 12.93 21.47 -1.00
N ALA A 500 13.33 22.67 -0.56
CA ALA A 500 14.09 22.86 0.67
C ALA A 500 13.32 22.37 1.90
N TYR A 501 12.03 22.75 2.03
CA TYR A 501 11.20 22.31 3.15
C TYR A 501 10.97 20.78 3.14
N LYS A 502 10.61 20.24 1.97
CA LYS A 502 10.33 18.81 1.78
C LYS A 502 11.52 17.94 2.20
N ASN A 503 12.75 18.38 1.91
CA ASN A 503 13.98 17.66 2.23
C ASN A 503 14.63 18.10 3.56
N HIS A 504 13.88 18.79 4.43
CA HIS A 504 14.31 19.22 5.76
C HIS A 504 15.56 20.13 5.77
N LYS A 505 15.76 20.92 4.71
CA LYS A 505 16.85 21.89 4.58
C LYS A 505 16.41 23.23 5.17
N LEU A 506 16.21 23.26 6.49
CA LEU A 506 15.60 24.40 7.19
C LEU A 506 16.39 25.70 7.03
N ASP A 507 17.73 25.66 7.04
CA ASP A 507 18.56 26.86 6.86
C ASP A 507 18.34 27.50 5.48
N VAL A 508 18.23 26.67 4.44
CA VAL A 508 17.95 27.14 3.08
C VAL A 508 16.51 27.64 2.98
N PHE A 509 15.55 26.91 3.55
CA PHE A 509 14.16 27.33 3.61
C PHE A 509 14.01 28.72 4.26
N GLU A 510 14.69 28.97 5.38
CA GLU A 510 14.65 30.27 6.07
C GLU A 510 15.23 31.39 5.20
N LYS A 511 16.36 31.16 4.53
CA LYS A 511 16.94 32.14 3.61
C LYS A 511 16.03 32.44 2.42
N LEU A 512 15.37 31.43 1.85
CA LEU A 512 14.42 31.61 0.74
C LEU A 512 13.18 32.37 1.20
N LEU A 513 12.67 32.05 2.40
CA LEU A 513 11.55 32.77 3.01
C LEU A 513 11.90 34.24 3.28
N ASP A 514 13.12 34.52 3.74
CA ASP A 514 13.61 35.87 3.97
C ASP A 514 13.87 36.65 2.67
N SER A 515 14.17 35.94 1.58
CA SER A 515 14.36 36.52 0.24
C SER A 515 13.03 36.79 -0.49
N GLY A 516 11.89 36.55 0.16
CA GLY A 516 10.57 36.83 -0.41
C GLY A 516 10.09 35.80 -1.44
N ALA A 517 10.58 34.56 -1.38
CA ALA A 517 10.08 33.49 -2.23
C ALA A 517 8.58 33.26 -2.02
N GLU A 518 7.84 33.07 -3.12
CA GLU A 518 6.40 32.88 -3.09
C GLU A 518 6.01 31.58 -2.39
N ILE A 519 5.01 31.66 -1.52
CA ILE A 519 4.51 30.52 -0.75
C ILE A 519 3.44 29.80 -1.57
N SER A 520 3.80 28.64 -2.12
CA SER A 520 2.87 27.82 -2.89
C SER A 520 1.89 27.05 -1.99
N LYS A 521 0.78 26.61 -2.59
CA LYS A 521 -0.19 25.74 -1.91
C LYS A 521 0.43 24.41 -1.51
N GLU A 522 1.26 23.80 -2.38
CA GLU A 522 1.91 22.52 -2.09
C GLU A 522 2.78 22.60 -0.83
N LEU A 523 3.48 23.72 -0.62
CA LEU A 523 4.26 23.95 0.60
C LEU A 523 3.36 24.01 1.84
N LEU A 524 2.24 24.73 1.77
CA LEU A 524 1.32 24.83 2.90
C LEU A 524 0.64 23.50 3.21
N ASP A 525 0.28 22.72 2.19
CA ASP A 525 -0.29 21.39 2.33
C ASP A 525 0.71 20.43 2.99
N GLU A 526 1.99 20.43 2.57
CA GLU A 526 3.03 19.60 3.18
C GLU A 526 3.30 20.00 4.65
N VAL A 527 3.36 21.30 4.94
CA VAL A 527 3.47 21.82 6.32
C VAL A 527 2.30 21.35 7.18
N SER A 528 1.09 21.34 6.61
CA SER A 528 -0.13 20.84 7.27
C SER A 528 -0.08 19.34 7.53
N VAL A 529 0.33 18.54 6.53
CA VAL A 529 0.47 17.08 6.63
C VAL A 529 1.47 16.70 7.72
N ARG A 530 2.60 17.42 7.80
CA ARG A 530 3.61 17.23 8.85
C ARG A 530 3.20 17.79 10.22
N ASN A 531 2.09 18.53 10.28
CA ASN A 531 1.64 19.25 11.48
C ASN A 531 2.71 20.18 12.07
N ASP A 532 3.49 20.83 11.21
CA ASP A 532 4.64 21.66 11.59
C ASP A 532 4.19 23.08 11.96
N LYS A 533 3.88 23.24 13.25
CA LYS A 533 3.35 24.49 13.79
C LYS A 533 4.37 25.62 13.75
N GLU A 534 5.66 25.33 13.89
CA GLU A 534 6.69 26.36 13.98
C GLU A 534 7.00 26.93 12.60
N THR A 535 7.13 26.08 11.57
CA THR A 535 7.31 26.55 10.20
C THR A 535 6.10 27.34 9.72
N PHE A 536 4.88 26.87 9.99
CA PHE A 536 3.67 27.62 9.64
C PHE A 536 3.62 28.99 10.33
N LYS A 537 4.02 29.11 11.61
CA LYS A 537 4.15 30.40 12.29
C LYS A 537 5.16 31.33 11.60
N LYS A 538 6.32 30.80 11.19
CA LYS A 538 7.36 31.58 10.48
C LYS A 538 6.83 32.10 9.14
N ILE A 539 6.17 31.25 8.36
CA ILE A 539 5.54 31.62 7.08
C ILE A 539 4.55 32.77 7.27
N ILE A 540 3.60 32.63 8.20
CA ILE A 540 2.56 33.65 8.47
C ILE A 540 3.17 34.96 9.00
N LYS A 541 4.21 34.89 9.83
CA LYS A 541 4.90 36.08 10.35
C LYS A 541 5.59 36.88 9.25
N LYS A 542 6.10 36.21 8.21
CA LYS A 542 6.80 36.86 7.08
C LYS A 542 5.87 37.25 5.94
N ASN A 543 4.72 36.57 5.81
CA ASN A 543 3.74 36.78 4.74
C ASN A 543 2.37 37.14 5.33
N HIS A 544 2.23 38.38 5.80
CA HIS A 544 1.00 38.83 6.46
C HIS A 544 -0.24 38.80 5.56
N ASP A 545 -0.07 38.90 4.24
CA ASP A 545 -1.18 38.85 3.28
C ASP A 545 -1.92 37.51 3.28
N LEU A 546 -1.24 36.42 3.68
CA LEU A 546 -1.86 35.09 3.80
C LEU A 546 -2.95 35.04 4.88
N LEU A 547 -2.99 36.00 5.83
CA LEU A 547 -4.00 36.07 6.87
C LEU A 547 -5.42 36.36 6.33
N ALA A 548 -5.53 36.86 5.10
CA ALA A 548 -6.81 37.08 4.43
C ALA A 548 -7.33 35.83 3.69
N SER A 549 -6.50 34.80 3.50
CA SER A 549 -6.86 33.62 2.73
C SER A 549 -7.65 32.60 3.56
N LYS A 550 -8.88 32.28 3.10
CA LYS A 550 -9.72 31.24 3.72
C LYS A 550 -9.07 29.86 3.68
N GLU A 551 -8.36 29.55 2.60
CA GLU A 551 -7.66 28.28 2.44
C GLU A 551 -6.52 28.14 3.45
N VAL A 552 -5.70 29.18 3.60
CA VAL A 552 -4.61 29.19 4.60
C VAL A 552 -5.19 29.17 6.02
N PHE A 553 -6.33 29.81 6.24
CA PHE A 553 -7.02 29.73 7.52
C PHE A 553 -7.54 28.32 7.83
N ASN A 554 -8.02 27.57 6.83
CA ASN A 554 -8.37 26.16 6.99
C ASN A 554 -7.17 25.33 7.47
N ILE A 555 -5.99 25.60 6.91
CA ILE A 555 -4.73 24.97 7.32
C ILE A 555 -4.36 25.37 8.75
N ALA A 556 -4.54 26.64 9.13
CA ALA A 556 -4.30 27.12 10.49
C ALA A 556 -5.21 26.46 11.53
N LEU A 557 -6.50 26.34 11.22
CA LEU A 557 -7.47 25.55 11.99
C LEU A 557 -7.02 24.09 12.05
N SER A 558 -6.40 23.62 10.96
CA SER A 558 -5.97 22.24 10.85
C SER A 558 -4.76 21.87 11.69
N ILE A 559 -3.78 22.74 11.75
CA ILE A 559 -2.60 22.56 12.58
C ILE A 559 -2.96 22.72 14.09
N GLY A 560 -4.14 23.27 14.41
CA GLY A 560 -4.62 23.37 15.79
C GLY A 560 -3.75 24.30 16.64
N SER A 561 -3.28 25.39 16.05
CA SER A 561 -2.48 26.40 16.74
C SER A 561 -3.36 27.59 17.13
N ARG A 562 -3.84 27.62 18.37
CA ARG A 562 -4.68 28.71 18.89
C ARG A 562 -4.04 30.08 18.71
N SER A 563 -2.71 30.21 18.83
CA SER A 563 -2.02 31.49 18.64
C SER A 563 -2.10 31.99 17.20
N ILE A 564 -2.12 31.10 16.22
CA ILE A 564 -2.20 31.45 14.80
C ILE A 564 -3.65 31.75 14.43
N VAL A 565 -4.60 30.91 14.85
CA VAL A 565 -6.04 31.18 14.66
C VAL A 565 -6.44 32.54 15.26
N LYS A 566 -5.85 32.93 16.40
CA LYS A 566 -6.02 34.28 16.97
C LYS A 566 -5.58 35.38 16.00
N GLN A 567 -4.44 35.22 15.31
CA GLN A 567 -3.95 36.22 14.36
C GLN A 567 -4.90 36.37 13.16
N PHE A 568 -5.36 35.26 12.58
CA PHE A 568 -6.35 35.27 11.49
C PHE A 568 -7.66 36.01 11.86
N LEU A 569 -8.09 35.92 13.12
CA LEU A 569 -9.33 36.54 13.59
C LEU A 569 -9.17 37.97 14.13
N GLN A 570 -7.97 38.39 14.53
CA GLN A 570 -7.73 39.67 15.23
C GLN A 570 -7.06 40.75 14.35
N THR A 571 -6.69 40.43 13.12
CA THR A 571 -5.97 41.37 12.25
C THR A 571 -6.91 42.49 11.78
N LYS A 572 -6.58 43.75 12.11
CA LYS A 572 -7.39 44.91 11.74
C LYS A 572 -7.42 45.07 10.21
N GLY A 573 -8.62 45.13 9.63
CA GLY A 573 -8.83 45.36 8.20
C GLY A 573 -8.78 44.12 7.31
N THR A 574 -8.18 43.02 7.75
CA THR A 574 -8.02 41.76 6.96
C THR A 574 -8.48 40.49 7.70
N GLY A 575 -8.97 40.61 8.93
CA GLY A 575 -9.42 39.46 9.72
C GLY A 575 -10.59 38.72 9.07
N ILE A 576 -10.50 37.39 9.03
CA ILE A 576 -11.55 36.53 8.49
C ILE A 576 -12.72 36.50 9.48
N ASP A 577 -13.95 36.66 8.98
CA ASP A 577 -15.14 36.55 9.82
C ASP A 577 -15.23 35.13 10.41
N ILE A 578 -15.50 35.05 11.72
CA ILE A 578 -15.48 33.82 12.52
C ILE A 578 -16.51 32.78 12.05
N ASN A 579 -17.53 33.22 11.30
CA ASN A 579 -18.61 32.38 10.77
C ASN A 579 -18.49 32.14 9.25
N THR A 580 -17.38 32.57 8.64
CA THR A 580 -17.12 32.37 7.21
C THR A 580 -17.08 30.88 6.87
N PRO A 581 -17.76 30.42 5.80
CA PRO A 581 -17.59 29.06 5.32
C PRO A 581 -16.16 28.86 4.78
N ILE A 582 -15.46 27.86 5.30
CA ILE A 582 -14.03 27.62 5.02
C ILE A 582 -13.81 26.47 4.03
N THR A 583 -14.68 25.46 4.05
CA THR A 583 -14.58 24.29 3.16
C THR A 583 -15.55 24.37 2.00
N LYS A 584 -15.39 23.46 1.02
CA LYS A 584 -16.35 23.28 -0.08
C LYS A 584 -17.76 22.97 0.45
N ASP A 585 -17.86 22.12 1.46
CA ASP A 585 -19.13 21.79 2.15
C ASP A 585 -19.66 22.94 3.02
N LYS A 586 -19.13 24.16 2.89
CA LYS A 586 -19.49 25.33 3.69
C LYS A 586 -19.33 25.16 5.21
N ALA A 587 -18.42 24.29 5.67
CA ALA A 587 -18.18 24.12 7.10
C ALA A 587 -17.55 25.39 7.71
N THR A 588 -18.00 25.76 8.92
CA THR A 588 -17.49 26.93 9.65
C THR A 588 -16.23 26.59 10.47
N PRO A 589 -15.43 27.59 10.91
CA PRO A 589 -14.30 27.36 11.79
C PRO A 589 -14.66 26.60 13.07
N LEU A 590 -15.85 26.86 13.61
CA LEU A 590 -16.36 26.16 14.80
C LEU A 590 -16.59 24.66 14.52
N MET A 591 -17.19 24.31 13.39
CA MET A 591 -17.42 22.91 13.00
C MET A 591 -16.11 22.14 12.86
N LEU A 592 -15.11 22.74 12.21
CA LEU A 592 -13.79 22.12 12.02
C LEU A 592 -13.03 21.96 13.35
N ALA A 593 -13.13 22.94 14.26
CA ALA A 593 -12.56 22.84 15.60
C ALA A 593 -13.23 21.71 16.43
N VAL A 594 -14.54 21.55 16.28
CA VAL A 594 -15.31 20.48 16.93
C VAL A 594 -14.90 19.10 16.38
N GLN A 595 -14.81 18.94 15.06
CA GLN A 595 -14.36 17.68 14.44
C GLN A 595 -13.01 17.23 14.97
N ARG A 596 -12.09 18.17 15.20
CA ARG A 596 -10.77 17.88 15.77
C ARG A 596 -10.75 17.51 17.23
N GLY A 597 -11.80 17.83 17.99
CA GLY A 597 -11.79 17.66 19.43
C GLY A 597 -11.00 18.73 20.18
N ASP A 598 -10.60 19.85 19.54
CA ASP A 598 -9.84 20.91 20.20
C ASP A 598 -10.76 21.78 21.08
N ILE A 599 -11.03 21.28 22.29
CA ILE A 599 -11.88 21.94 23.29
C ILE A 599 -11.42 23.38 23.56
N ARG A 600 -10.10 23.64 23.55
CA ARG A 600 -9.54 24.97 23.84
C ARG A 600 -9.85 25.96 22.72
N LEU A 601 -9.73 25.51 21.47
CA LEU A 601 -10.10 26.30 20.31
C LEU A 601 -11.61 26.52 20.22
N VAL A 602 -12.41 25.47 20.46
CA VAL A 602 -13.89 25.58 20.51
C VAL A 602 -14.31 26.62 21.54
N ASN A 603 -13.77 26.57 22.77
CA ASN A 603 -14.05 27.57 23.80
C ASN A 603 -13.71 28.99 23.34
N TYR A 604 -12.54 29.16 22.73
CA TYR A 604 -12.11 30.46 22.24
C TYR A 604 -13.01 31.00 21.13
N LEU A 605 -13.44 30.15 20.18
CA LEU A 605 -14.32 30.56 19.09
C LEU A 605 -15.70 30.96 19.63
N LEU A 606 -16.26 30.19 20.56
CA LEU A 606 -17.54 30.50 21.22
C LEU A 606 -17.45 31.81 22.04
N GLU A 607 -16.37 32.01 22.80
CA GLU A 607 -16.09 33.27 23.52
C GLU A 607 -15.99 34.49 22.58
N LYS A 608 -15.64 34.28 21.31
CA LYS A 608 -15.53 35.31 20.28
C LYS A 608 -16.77 35.46 19.41
N GLY A 609 -17.87 34.76 19.74
CA GLY A 609 -19.16 34.92 19.06
C GLY A 609 -19.32 34.06 17.81
N ALA A 610 -18.66 32.90 17.74
CA ALA A 610 -18.97 31.90 16.71
C ALA A 610 -20.43 31.44 16.83
N ASP A 611 -21.15 31.49 15.72
CA ASP A 611 -22.57 31.11 15.61
C ASP A 611 -22.70 29.59 15.56
N THR A 612 -23.32 29.04 16.59
CA THR A 612 -23.56 27.60 16.74
C THR A 612 -24.64 27.07 15.82
N SER A 613 -25.55 27.94 15.34
CA SER A 613 -26.73 27.57 14.57
C SER A 613 -26.44 27.39 13.07
N LYS A 614 -25.29 27.90 12.59
CA LYS A 614 -24.86 27.71 11.20
C LYS A 614 -24.72 26.23 10.88
N ALA A 615 -25.03 25.88 9.64
CA ALA A 615 -24.97 24.53 9.10
C ALA A 615 -24.12 24.47 7.83
N ASP A 616 -23.50 23.31 7.58
CA ASP A 616 -22.79 22.98 6.34
C ASP A 616 -23.79 22.79 5.17
N GLU A 617 -23.32 22.47 3.97
CA GLU A 617 -24.18 22.23 2.78
C GLU A 617 -25.17 21.07 2.93
N ARG A 618 -24.99 20.21 3.94
CA ARG A 618 -25.86 19.08 4.25
C ARG A 618 -26.72 19.36 5.48
N GLY A 619 -26.76 20.60 5.99
CA GLY A 619 -27.52 20.96 7.18
C GLY A 619 -26.85 20.55 8.50
N TYR A 620 -25.60 20.09 8.51
CA TYR A 620 -24.91 19.67 9.73
C TYR A 620 -24.41 20.89 10.50
N THR A 621 -24.90 21.06 11.73
CA THR A 621 -24.41 22.06 12.68
C THR A 621 -23.18 21.60 13.46
N ALA A 622 -22.57 22.49 14.24
CA ALA A 622 -21.45 22.16 15.13
C ALA A 622 -21.74 20.94 16.03
N LEU A 623 -22.99 20.74 16.49
CA LEU A 623 -23.33 19.59 17.32
C LEU A 623 -23.33 18.26 16.55
N HIS A 624 -23.72 18.26 15.27
CA HIS A 624 -23.57 17.09 14.41
C HIS A 624 -22.10 16.75 14.18
N TYR A 625 -21.25 17.78 14.04
CA TYR A 625 -19.81 17.60 13.81
C TYR A 625 -19.07 16.91 14.97
N VAL A 626 -19.64 16.91 16.19
CA VAL A 626 -19.08 16.19 17.34
C VAL A 626 -18.87 14.70 17.03
N PHE A 627 -19.74 14.12 16.21
CA PHE A 627 -19.68 12.69 15.88
C PHE A 627 -18.60 12.33 14.86
N TYR A 628 -17.90 13.31 14.29
CA TYR A 628 -16.68 13.10 13.50
C TYR A 628 -15.40 13.21 14.33
N THR A 629 -15.50 13.44 15.65
CA THR A 629 -14.34 13.49 16.56
C THR A 629 -14.11 12.18 17.31
N GLN A 630 -12.97 12.09 18.00
CA GLN A 630 -12.62 10.99 18.90
C GLN A 630 -13.58 10.93 20.10
N GLU A 631 -13.92 9.72 20.54
CA GLU A 631 -15.01 9.48 21.52
C GLU A 631 -14.79 10.19 22.85
N GLU A 632 -13.54 10.26 23.31
CA GLU A 632 -13.13 10.91 24.56
C GLU A 632 -13.50 12.39 24.65
N ASN A 633 -13.57 13.09 23.51
CA ASN A 633 -13.85 14.52 23.46
C ASN A 633 -15.35 14.83 23.29
N ARG A 634 -16.16 13.85 22.86
CA ARG A 634 -17.58 14.06 22.50
C ARG A 634 -18.40 14.59 23.67
N GLU A 635 -18.26 13.99 24.85
CA GLU A 635 -19.03 14.37 26.04
C GLU A 635 -18.77 15.84 26.42
N ALA A 636 -17.51 16.24 26.42
CA ALA A 636 -17.09 17.60 26.73
C ALA A 636 -17.60 18.62 25.69
N LEU A 637 -17.53 18.26 24.40
CA LEU A 637 -18.03 19.08 23.30
C LEU A 637 -19.55 19.25 23.33
N ILE A 638 -20.32 18.16 23.51
CA ILE A 638 -21.79 18.20 23.62
C ILE A 638 -22.19 19.13 24.76
N LYS A 639 -21.62 18.93 25.96
CA LYS A 639 -21.89 19.78 27.13
C LYS A 639 -21.56 21.24 26.85
N ARG A 640 -20.45 21.52 26.16
CA ARG A 640 -20.02 22.89 25.86
C ARG A 640 -20.94 23.57 24.86
N LEU A 641 -21.24 22.94 23.74
CA LEU A 641 -22.10 23.50 22.70
C LEU A 641 -23.53 23.74 23.22
N LEU A 642 -24.12 22.76 23.92
CA LEU A 642 -25.47 22.90 24.49
C LEU A 642 -25.57 23.87 25.66
N LYS A 643 -24.44 24.23 26.29
CA LYS A 643 -24.41 25.33 27.26
C LYS A 643 -24.62 26.69 26.57
N TYR A 644 -24.07 26.88 25.37
CA TYR A 644 -24.21 28.12 24.61
C TYR A 644 -25.53 28.17 23.85
N ASP A 645 -25.96 27.05 23.26
CA ASP A 645 -27.17 26.97 22.46
C ASP A 645 -27.86 25.61 22.65
N LYS A 646 -28.95 25.64 23.44
CA LYS A 646 -29.75 24.45 23.75
C LYS A 646 -30.59 23.98 22.56
N THR A 647 -30.85 24.84 21.57
CA THR A 647 -31.75 24.51 20.45
C THR A 647 -31.12 23.48 19.50
N LEU A 648 -29.79 23.42 19.45
CA LEU A 648 -29.02 22.47 18.63
C LEU A 648 -29.37 21.01 18.87
N VAL A 649 -29.81 20.65 20.09
CA VAL A 649 -30.03 19.25 20.49
C VAL A 649 -31.03 18.53 19.57
N ASN A 650 -31.96 19.28 18.97
CA ASN A 650 -32.98 18.78 18.05
C ASN A 650 -32.88 19.39 16.65
N GLN A 651 -31.79 20.08 16.33
CA GLN A 651 -31.61 20.68 15.01
C GLN A 651 -31.50 19.57 13.96
N LEU A 652 -32.26 19.67 12.88
CA LEU A 652 -32.27 18.67 11.83
C LEU A 652 -31.27 19.04 10.73
N ASN A 653 -30.55 18.04 10.23
CA ASN A 653 -29.78 18.17 9.00
C ASN A 653 -30.69 18.09 7.76
N ASP A 654 -30.12 18.15 6.58
CA ASP A 654 -30.87 18.10 5.33
C ASP A 654 -31.72 16.84 5.23
N ASN A 655 -31.19 15.69 5.64
CA ASN A 655 -31.91 14.41 5.67
C ASN A 655 -32.97 14.33 6.78
N GLN A 656 -33.28 15.43 7.48
CA GLN A 656 -34.21 15.49 8.60
C GLN A 656 -33.75 14.66 9.83
N CYS A 657 -32.44 14.40 9.95
CA CYS A 657 -31.86 13.67 11.08
C CYS A 657 -31.26 14.63 12.11
N PRO A 658 -31.57 14.49 13.42
CA PRO A 658 -30.94 15.25 14.50
C PRO A 658 -29.61 14.61 14.95
N PRO A 659 -28.80 15.29 15.80
CA PRO A 659 -27.54 14.74 16.32
C PRO A 659 -27.69 13.41 17.06
N LEU A 660 -28.86 13.14 17.66
CA LEU A 660 -29.16 11.84 18.29
C LEU A 660 -29.05 10.67 17.31
N TYR A 661 -29.40 10.87 16.03
CA TYR A 661 -29.22 9.88 14.97
C TYR A 661 -27.76 9.44 14.86
N ASN A 662 -26.82 10.38 14.80
CA ASN A 662 -25.39 10.10 14.67
C ASN A 662 -24.86 9.29 15.84
N ALA A 663 -25.29 9.60 17.07
CA ALA A 663 -24.93 8.83 18.27
C ALA A 663 -25.37 7.37 18.18
N MET A 664 -26.59 7.14 17.68
CA MET A 664 -27.14 5.80 17.52
C MET A 664 -26.40 4.99 16.45
N VAL A 665 -26.13 5.58 15.29
CA VAL A 665 -25.42 4.92 14.17
C VAL A 665 -23.99 4.56 14.55
N LEU A 666 -23.29 5.43 15.29
CA LEU A 666 -21.94 5.17 15.79
C LEU A 666 -21.89 4.27 17.03
N LYS A 667 -23.05 3.84 17.56
CA LYS A 667 -23.17 2.98 18.75
C LYS A 667 -22.57 3.62 20.02
N ASP A 668 -22.57 4.95 20.08
CA ASP A 668 -22.04 5.73 21.19
C ASP A 668 -23.11 5.88 22.28
N VAL A 669 -23.13 4.91 23.20
CA VAL A 669 -24.09 4.85 24.32
C VAL A 669 -24.02 6.11 25.19
N LYS A 670 -22.81 6.60 25.48
CA LYS A 670 -22.60 7.74 26.39
C LYS A 670 -23.14 9.03 25.79
N SER A 671 -22.81 9.31 24.53
CA SER A 671 -23.31 10.51 23.83
C SER A 671 -24.81 10.44 23.62
N MET A 672 -25.36 9.26 23.32
CA MET A 672 -26.80 9.04 23.20
C MET A 672 -27.53 9.35 24.52
N GLN A 673 -27.09 8.78 25.63
CA GLN A 673 -27.67 9.04 26.96
C GLN A 673 -27.55 10.51 27.35
N LEU A 674 -26.42 11.15 27.04
CA LEU A 674 -26.21 12.56 27.31
C LEU A 674 -27.17 13.44 26.51
N LEU A 675 -27.32 13.21 25.20
CA LEU A 675 -28.25 13.97 24.34
C LEU A 675 -29.70 13.78 24.80
N LEU A 676 -30.09 12.55 25.12
CA LEU A 676 -31.40 12.22 25.67
C LEU A 676 -31.67 12.90 27.02
N LYS A 677 -30.66 13.02 27.88
CA LYS A 677 -30.73 13.79 29.14
C LYS A 677 -30.83 15.30 28.90
N MET A 678 -30.26 15.79 27.79
CA MET A 678 -30.28 17.19 27.39
C MET A 678 -31.52 17.58 26.56
N GLY A 679 -32.51 16.68 26.42
CA GLY A 679 -33.78 16.98 25.76
C GLY A 679 -33.85 16.63 24.28
N ALA A 680 -33.00 15.71 23.81
CA ALA A 680 -33.12 15.16 22.46
C ALA A 680 -34.45 14.39 22.29
N LYS A 681 -35.17 14.71 21.22
CA LYS A 681 -36.40 14.06 20.80
C LYS A 681 -36.11 12.81 19.98
N VAL A 682 -37.01 11.83 20.06
CA VAL A 682 -36.90 10.52 19.38
C VAL A 682 -37.92 10.34 18.25
N ASP A 683 -38.85 11.28 18.09
CA ASP A 683 -40.02 11.22 17.21
C ASP A 683 -39.80 11.81 15.81
N TYR A 684 -38.54 12.08 15.44
CA TYR A 684 -38.20 12.58 14.10
C TYR A 684 -38.33 11.48 13.03
N GLU A 685 -38.51 11.93 11.79
CA GLU A 685 -38.52 11.09 10.60
C GLU A 685 -37.57 11.70 9.58
N ASP A 686 -36.72 10.87 8.97
CA ASP A 686 -35.81 11.29 7.92
C ASP A 686 -36.57 11.63 6.61
N ARG A 687 -35.86 12.09 5.57
CA ARG A 687 -36.47 12.37 4.25
C ARG A 687 -37.19 11.18 3.61
N ASP A 688 -36.78 9.96 3.96
CA ASP A 688 -37.38 8.72 3.47
C ASP A 688 -38.54 8.27 4.38
N GLY A 689 -38.95 9.08 5.37
CA GLY A 689 -39.99 8.77 6.35
C GLY A 689 -39.60 7.66 7.33
N ASN A 690 -38.31 7.38 7.46
CA ASN A 690 -37.79 6.43 8.45
C ASN A 690 -37.61 7.16 9.79
N ASN A 691 -38.17 6.61 10.86
CA ASN A 691 -37.83 7.08 12.21
C ASN A 691 -36.46 6.54 12.66
N ILE A 692 -35.97 6.99 13.83
CA ILE A 692 -34.67 6.56 14.38
C ILE A 692 -34.48 5.04 14.41
N LEU A 693 -35.53 4.28 14.74
CA LEU A 693 -35.44 2.82 14.87
C LEU A 693 -35.27 2.13 13.51
N HIS A 694 -35.86 2.66 12.43
CA HIS A 694 -35.69 2.07 11.10
C HIS A 694 -34.22 2.00 10.70
N ALA A 695 -33.44 3.04 11.01
CA ALA A 695 -32.03 3.10 10.67
C ALA A 695 -31.12 2.35 11.66
N THR A 696 -31.54 2.17 12.91
CA THR A 696 -30.64 1.73 13.99
C THR A 696 -30.92 0.33 14.52
N ILE A 697 -32.15 -0.20 14.37
CA ILE A 697 -32.57 -1.44 15.03
C ILE A 697 -31.70 -2.66 14.65
N GLY A 698 -31.25 -2.77 13.40
CA GLY A 698 -30.36 -3.86 12.96
C GLY A 698 -28.86 -3.61 13.15
N ARG A 699 -28.45 -2.41 13.58
CA ARG A 699 -27.05 -1.97 13.56
C ARG A 699 -26.52 -1.59 14.95
N SER A 700 -27.39 -1.12 15.85
CA SER A 700 -27.04 -0.62 17.19
C SER A 700 -27.28 -1.67 18.29
N PRO A 701 -26.55 -1.62 19.42
CA PRO A 701 -26.72 -2.55 20.54
C PRO A 701 -28.14 -2.53 21.13
N VAL A 702 -28.64 -3.71 21.52
CA VAL A 702 -29.98 -3.89 22.12
C VAL A 702 -30.27 -2.94 23.29
N PRO A 703 -29.34 -2.62 24.22
CA PRO A 703 -29.61 -1.66 25.28
C PRO A 703 -29.95 -0.24 24.78
N MET A 704 -29.32 0.22 23.69
CA MET A 704 -29.63 1.52 23.11
C MET A 704 -31.04 1.52 22.49
N ILE A 705 -31.39 0.43 21.80
CA ILE A 705 -32.74 0.26 21.24
C ILE A 705 -33.79 0.21 22.35
N HIS A 706 -33.52 -0.54 23.43
CA HIS A 706 -34.39 -0.61 24.60
C HIS A 706 -34.64 0.78 25.18
N GLU A 707 -33.61 1.61 25.31
CA GLU A 707 -33.74 2.96 25.86
C GLU A 707 -34.63 3.87 24.98
N ILE A 708 -34.49 3.80 23.65
CA ILE A 708 -35.36 4.56 22.72
C ILE A 708 -36.80 4.06 22.77
N VAL A 709 -37.03 2.75 22.70
CA VAL A 709 -38.36 2.13 22.75
C VAL A 709 -39.06 2.41 24.08
N SER A 710 -38.31 2.41 25.19
CA SER A 710 -38.86 2.72 26.52
C SER A 710 -39.37 4.17 26.64
N ARG A 711 -38.85 5.08 25.81
CA ARG A 711 -39.30 6.47 25.77
C ARG A 711 -40.51 6.65 24.86
N ASP A 712 -40.50 5.99 23.70
CA ASP A 712 -41.62 6.00 22.76
C ASP A 712 -41.79 4.64 22.06
N PRO A 713 -42.68 3.77 22.58
CA PRO A 713 -42.97 2.48 21.97
C PRO A 713 -43.63 2.58 20.59
N THR A 714 -44.29 3.71 20.29
CA THR A 714 -45.06 3.88 19.04
C THR A 714 -44.17 3.86 17.80
N LEU A 715 -42.88 4.19 17.97
CA LEU A 715 -41.87 4.14 16.91
C LEU A 715 -41.71 2.76 16.27
N LEU A 716 -41.95 1.68 17.03
CA LEU A 716 -41.90 0.31 16.51
C LEU A 716 -43.05 -0.01 15.53
N HIS A 717 -44.16 0.71 15.64
CA HIS A 717 -45.36 0.51 14.84
C HIS A 717 -45.40 1.37 13.59
N LYS A 718 -44.75 2.54 13.62
CA LYS A 718 -44.71 3.46 12.49
C LYS A 718 -44.14 2.78 11.25
N ARG A 719 -44.80 2.99 10.11
CA ARG A 719 -44.36 2.50 8.81
C ARG A 719 -43.88 3.66 7.96
N ASN A 720 -42.74 3.48 7.31
CA ASN A 720 -42.22 4.41 6.33
C ASN A 720 -43.08 4.38 5.03
N PRO A 721 -42.85 5.26 4.04
CA PRO A 721 -43.56 5.28 2.76
C PRO A 721 -43.44 3.98 1.94
N ALA A 722 -42.42 3.16 2.19
CA ALA A 722 -42.30 1.82 1.61
C ALA A 722 -43.18 0.77 2.32
N GLY A 723 -44.02 1.18 3.27
CA GLY A 723 -44.90 0.30 4.05
C GLY A 723 -44.17 -0.53 5.11
N ARG A 724 -42.90 -0.23 5.41
CA ARG A 724 -42.07 -1.03 6.32
C ARG A 724 -42.03 -0.39 7.71
N ASN A 725 -42.19 -1.18 8.76
CA ASN A 725 -41.82 -0.76 10.12
C ASN A 725 -40.30 -0.96 10.37
N PRO A 726 -39.74 -0.53 11.52
CA PRO A 726 -38.30 -0.62 11.76
C PRO A 726 -37.70 -2.01 11.55
N LEU A 727 -38.37 -3.07 12.01
CA LEU A 727 -37.85 -4.42 11.87
C LEU A 727 -38.04 -4.96 10.44
N HIS A 728 -39.15 -4.62 9.77
CA HIS A 728 -39.32 -4.92 8.34
C HIS A 728 -38.16 -4.31 7.55
N HIS A 729 -37.82 -3.05 7.83
CA HIS A 729 -36.75 -2.32 7.17
C HIS A 729 -35.38 -2.96 7.44
N ALA A 730 -35.08 -3.26 8.70
CA ALA A 730 -33.82 -3.87 9.08
C ALA A 730 -33.62 -5.26 8.46
N LEU A 731 -34.68 -6.07 8.33
CA LEU A 731 -34.58 -7.36 7.64
C LEU A 731 -34.22 -7.21 6.16
N VAL A 732 -34.68 -6.15 5.49
CA VAL A 732 -34.34 -5.88 4.09
C VAL A 732 -32.90 -5.40 3.94
N ASP A 733 -32.48 -4.45 4.78
CA ASP A 733 -31.20 -3.73 4.68
C ASP A 733 -29.94 -4.56 5.04
N VAL A 734 -30.08 -5.70 5.74
CA VAL A 734 -28.93 -6.55 6.10
C VAL A 734 -28.32 -7.23 4.87
N PHE A 735 -27.17 -6.73 4.41
CA PHE A 735 -26.38 -7.28 3.28
C PHE A 735 -25.27 -8.27 3.68
N ARG A 736 -25.07 -8.60 4.97
CA ARG A 736 -23.98 -9.52 5.38
C ARG A 736 -24.46 -10.61 6.33
N TYR A 737 -24.20 -11.85 5.93
CA TYR A 737 -24.38 -13.07 6.70
C TYR A 737 -23.40 -13.09 7.87
N SER A 738 -23.88 -12.86 9.10
CA SER A 738 -23.17 -13.23 10.33
C SER A 738 -24.17 -13.80 11.35
N GLU A 739 -23.75 -14.82 12.10
CA GLU A 739 -24.56 -15.42 13.18
C GLU A 739 -24.99 -14.38 14.23
N ASP A 740 -24.15 -13.36 14.46
CA ASP A 740 -24.45 -12.24 15.36
C ASP A 740 -25.65 -11.38 14.91
N ALA A 741 -25.94 -11.32 13.60
CA ALA A 741 -27.08 -10.57 13.10
C ALA A 741 -28.39 -11.26 13.51
N GLU A 742 -28.51 -12.57 13.28
CA GLU A 742 -29.71 -13.34 13.66
C GLU A 742 -29.96 -13.28 15.18
N ILE A 743 -28.93 -13.36 16.01
CA ILE A 743 -29.03 -13.23 17.47
C ILE A 743 -29.59 -11.86 17.88
N ASN A 744 -29.07 -10.78 17.30
CA ASN A 744 -29.58 -9.43 17.58
C ASN A 744 -31.03 -9.27 17.11
N PHE A 745 -31.38 -9.75 15.92
CA PHE A 745 -32.77 -9.77 15.43
C PHE A 745 -33.69 -10.61 16.33
N MET A 746 -33.20 -11.73 16.87
CA MET A 746 -33.94 -12.58 17.79
C MET A 746 -34.19 -11.91 19.14
N ALA A 747 -33.23 -11.15 19.67
CA ALA A 747 -33.42 -10.32 20.85
C ALA A 747 -34.43 -9.19 20.59
N LEU A 748 -34.38 -8.58 19.40
CA LEU A 748 -35.25 -7.46 18.99
C LEU A 748 -36.69 -7.89 18.69
N SER A 749 -36.89 -9.07 18.12
CA SER A 749 -38.22 -9.63 17.86
C SER A 749 -39.05 -9.82 19.13
N ASN A 750 -38.42 -10.08 20.29
CA ASN A 750 -39.12 -10.13 21.59
C ASN A 750 -39.86 -8.82 21.90
N TYR A 751 -39.29 -7.67 21.53
CA TYR A 751 -39.92 -6.36 21.75
C TYR A 751 -41.17 -6.20 20.88
N LEU A 752 -41.12 -6.63 19.62
CA LEU A 752 -42.31 -6.59 18.75
C LEU A 752 -43.45 -7.47 19.25
N LEU A 753 -43.12 -8.66 19.78
CA LEU A 753 -44.11 -9.58 20.35
C LEU A 753 -44.76 -8.99 21.59
N LYS A 754 -43.95 -8.36 22.44
CA LYS A 754 -44.41 -7.69 23.65
C LYS A 754 -45.32 -6.50 23.32
N GLU A 755 -44.93 -5.67 22.36
CA GLU A 755 -45.67 -4.45 21.97
C GLU A 755 -46.79 -4.71 20.95
N ARG A 756 -47.01 -5.96 20.51
CA ARG A 756 -48.08 -6.37 19.56
C ARG A 756 -48.03 -5.63 18.21
N VAL A 757 -46.84 -5.52 17.62
CA VAL A 757 -46.66 -4.91 16.29
C VAL A 757 -47.28 -5.79 15.20
N ASP A 758 -47.97 -5.19 14.22
CA ASP A 758 -48.54 -5.95 13.10
C ASP A 758 -47.44 -6.54 12.21
N LEU A 759 -47.45 -7.87 12.11
CA LEU A 759 -46.45 -8.67 11.38
C LEU A 759 -46.87 -8.98 9.94
N ASN A 760 -48.13 -8.71 9.57
CA ASN A 760 -48.78 -9.21 8.37
C ASN A 760 -48.93 -8.18 7.25
N THR A 761 -48.69 -6.91 7.54
CA THR A 761 -48.74 -5.87 6.51
C THR A 761 -47.61 -6.07 5.50
N GLU A 762 -47.93 -5.96 4.23
CA GLU A 762 -46.97 -6.02 3.13
C GLU A 762 -46.24 -4.68 2.95
N ASP A 763 -44.97 -4.77 2.53
CA ASP A 763 -44.23 -3.61 2.03
C ASP A 763 -44.63 -3.25 0.59
N MET A 764 -44.04 -2.20 0.02
CA MET A 764 -44.32 -1.75 -1.35
C MET A 764 -44.02 -2.80 -2.45
N HIS A 765 -43.34 -3.91 -2.13
CA HIS A 765 -43.09 -5.03 -3.04
C HIS A 765 -44.00 -6.23 -2.75
N GLY A 766 -45.02 -6.08 -1.90
CA GLY A 766 -45.93 -7.16 -1.53
C GLY A 766 -45.32 -8.17 -0.55
N LYS A 767 -44.23 -7.81 0.16
CA LYS A 767 -43.54 -8.74 1.08
C LYS A 767 -43.86 -8.43 2.53
N THR A 768 -44.26 -9.45 3.29
CA THR A 768 -44.38 -9.42 4.75
C THR A 768 -43.00 -9.61 5.42
N MET A 769 -42.89 -9.37 6.73
CA MET A 769 -41.64 -9.73 7.46
C MET A 769 -41.30 -11.21 7.34
N LEU A 770 -42.30 -12.08 7.33
CA LEU A 770 -42.10 -13.51 7.21
C LEU A 770 -41.53 -13.84 5.82
N ASP A 771 -42.00 -13.21 4.75
CA ASP A 771 -41.46 -13.40 3.40
C ASP A 771 -39.99 -12.97 3.29
N ILE A 772 -39.63 -11.85 3.92
CA ILE A 772 -38.26 -11.34 3.93
C ILE A 772 -37.35 -12.28 4.75
N ALA A 773 -37.78 -12.67 5.95
CA ALA A 773 -37.03 -13.61 6.80
C ALA A 773 -36.84 -14.98 6.12
N LEU A 774 -37.85 -15.47 5.40
CA LEU A 774 -37.78 -16.67 4.57
C LEU A 774 -36.76 -16.55 3.45
N SER A 775 -36.79 -15.43 2.70
CA SER A 775 -35.85 -15.18 1.60
C SER A 775 -34.38 -15.09 2.05
N LYS A 776 -34.15 -14.83 3.35
CA LYS A 776 -32.81 -14.75 3.96
C LYS A 776 -32.45 -15.99 4.78
N HIS A 777 -33.29 -17.02 4.80
CA HIS A 777 -33.06 -18.27 5.54
C HIS A 777 -32.96 -18.09 7.07
N PHE A 778 -33.60 -17.08 7.67
CA PHE A 778 -33.62 -16.86 9.13
C PHE A 778 -34.67 -17.75 9.81
N TYR A 779 -34.39 -19.04 9.90
CA TYR A 779 -35.37 -20.07 10.26
C TYR A 779 -35.91 -19.91 11.70
N HIS A 780 -35.07 -19.55 12.68
CA HIS A 780 -35.53 -19.34 14.06
C HIS A 780 -36.47 -18.14 14.17
N LEU A 781 -36.15 -17.07 13.45
CA LEU A 781 -37.00 -15.89 13.37
C LEU A 781 -38.34 -16.20 12.69
N CYS A 782 -38.33 -17.01 11.61
CA CYS A 782 -39.55 -17.46 10.94
C CYS A 782 -40.49 -18.20 11.89
N VAL A 783 -39.97 -19.17 12.66
CA VAL A 783 -40.78 -19.93 13.65
C VAL A 783 -41.38 -19.00 14.70
N LYS A 784 -40.61 -18.01 15.16
CA LYS A 784 -41.05 -17.07 16.19
C LYS A 784 -42.10 -16.10 15.69
N LEU A 785 -41.94 -15.58 14.46
CA LEU A 785 -42.95 -14.75 13.79
C LEU A 785 -44.25 -15.53 13.59
N ILE A 786 -44.17 -16.80 13.16
CA ILE A 786 -45.35 -17.67 12.99
C ILE A 786 -46.05 -17.92 14.33
N LYS A 787 -45.31 -18.24 15.40
CA LYS A 787 -45.86 -18.40 16.77
C LYS A 787 -46.56 -17.13 17.27
N ALA A 788 -46.10 -15.97 16.81
CA ALA A 788 -46.67 -14.67 17.14
C ALA A 788 -47.86 -14.24 16.28
N GLY A 789 -48.27 -15.05 15.30
CA GLY A 789 -49.41 -14.75 14.43
C GLY A 789 -49.05 -14.10 13.10
N ALA A 790 -47.78 -14.16 12.66
CA ALA A 790 -47.41 -13.84 11.28
C ALA A 790 -47.98 -14.92 10.34
N GLN A 791 -48.75 -14.48 9.35
CA GLN A 791 -49.35 -15.30 8.32
C GLN A 791 -48.35 -15.46 7.18
N PRO A 792 -48.03 -16.69 6.76
CA PRO A 792 -47.23 -16.88 5.58
C PRO A 792 -48.02 -16.39 4.36
N ASN A 793 -47.42 -15.53 3.54
CA ASN A 793 -48.14 -14.81 2.52
C ASN A 793 -48.77 -15.75 1.48
N ILE A 794 -50.08 -15.56 1.26
CA ILE A 794 -50.97 -16.38 0.45
C ILE A 794 -50.72 -16.16 -1.06
N SER A 795 -50.03 -15.09 -1.45
CA SER A 795 -49.83 -14.70 -2.85
C SER A 795 -48.83 -15.58 -3.61
N SER A 796 -47.70 -15.99 -3.01
CA SER A 796 -46.74 -16.92 -3.65
C SER A 796 -47.11 -18.41 -3.52
N ALA A 797 -47.93 -18.77 -2.53
CA ALA A 797 -48.50 -20.11 -2.41
C ALA A 797 -49.59 -20.37 -3.47
N SER A 798 -50.22 -19.31 -3.99
CA SER A 798 -51.30 -19.43 -4.97
C SER A 798 -50.88 -20.07 -6.29
N THR A 799 -49.63 -19.91 -6.75
CA THR A 799 -49.15 -20.52 -8.00
C THR A 799 -49.02 -22.04 -7.94
N PHE A 800 -48.82 -22.64 -6.75
CA PHE A 800 -48.74 -24.09 -6.60
C PHE A 800 -50.11 -24.77 -6.76
N LEU A 801 -51.19 -24.11 -6.30
CA LEU A 801 -52.56 -24.62 -6.39
C LEU A 801 -53.33 -24.08 -7.62
N GLN A 802 -52.91 -22.96 -8.23
CA GLN A 802 -53.57 -22.37 -9.41
C GLN A 802 -53.61 -23.28 -10.65
N GLY A 803 -52.72 -24.28 -10.74
CA GLY A 803 -52.66 -25.24 -11.84
C GLY A 803 -53.13 -26.66 -11.50
N ALA A 804 -53.43 -26.94 -10.24
CA ALA A 804 -53.89 -28.26 -9.79
C ALA A 804 -55.24 -28.09 -9.11
N ASP A 805 -56.30 -28.45 -9.84
CA ASP A 805 -57.61 -28.71 -9.23
C ASP A 805 -57.41 -29.52 -7.94
N ALA A 806 -58.04 -29.12 -6.84
CA ALA A 806 -58.02 -29.89 -5.60
C ALA A 806 -58.40 -31.38 -5.79
N ASN A 807 -59.18 -31.70 -6.84
CA ASN A 807 -59.46 -33.06 -7.29
C ASN A 807 -58.29 -33.73 -8.04
N SER A 808 -57.41 -32.97 -8.72
CA SER A 808 -56.19 -33.50 -9.33
C SER A 808 -55.20 -34.03 -8.28
N ILE A 809 -55.15 -33.41 -7.10
CA ILE A 809 -54.29 -33.87 -6.00
C ILE A 809 -54.85 -35.13 -5.32
N LEU A 810 -56.17 -35.20 -5.17
CA LEU A 810 -56.95 -36.39 -4.78
C LEU A 810 -56.72 -37.58 -5.72
N ASN A 811 -56.72 -37.32 -7.02
CA ASN A 811 -56.68 -38.36 -8.05
C ASN A 811 -55.26 -38.87 -8.34
N HIS A 812 -54.22 -38.10 -7.98
CA HIS A 812 -52.81 -38.47 -8.21
C HIS A 812 -51.91 -38.28 -6.97
N PRO A 813 -52.19 -39.04 -5.88
CA PRO A 813 -51.52 -38.91 -4.58
C PRO A 813 -50.00 -39.13 -4.62
N LYS A 814 -49.53 -40.04 -5.48
CA LYS A 814 -48.09 -40.34 -5.64
C LYS A 814 -47.33 -39.20 -6.31
N THR A 815 -47.95 -38.56 -7.30
CA THR A 815 -47.38 -37.44 -8.04
C THR A 815 -47.32 -36.19 -7.16
N PHE A 816 -48.36 -35.96 -6.36
CA PHE A 816 -48.33 -34.91 -5.35
C PHE A 816 -47.26 -35.16 -4.29
N LYS A 817 -47.20 -36.37 -3.72
CA LYS A 817 -46.16 -36.72 -2.73
C LYS A 817 -44.77 -36.49 -3.30
N LYS A 818 -44.49 -36.95 -4.53
CA LYS A 818 -43.19 -36.74 -5.19
C LYS A 818 -42.87 -35.27 -5.46
N LYS A 819 -43.87 -34.45 -5.80
CA LYS A 819 -43.71 -33.00 -6.00
C LYS A 819 -43.52 -32.26 -4.68
N LEU A 820 -44.22 -32.68 -3.63
CA LEU A 820 -44.07 -32.18 -2.26
C LEU A 820 -42.71 -32.58 -1.68
N ASP A 821 -42.28 -33.83 -1.83
CA ASP A 821 -40.97 -34.32 -1.39
C ASP A 821 -39.85 -33.54 -2.11
N LYS A 822 -39.97 -33.34 -3.43
CA LYS A 822 -39.05 -32.48 -4.19
C LYS A 822 -39.04 -31.03 -3.70
N THR A 823 -40.21 -30.47 -3.34
CA THR A 823 -40.32 -29.10 -2.81
C THR A 823 -39.83 -29.01 -1.35
N LEU A 824 -39.98 -30.07 -0.56
CA LEU A 824 -39.43 -30.22 0.80
C LEU A 824 -37.91 -30.30 0.76
N ASP A 825 -37.33 -30.95 -0.26
CA ASP A 825 -35.89 -31.05 -0.47
C ASP A 825 -35.30 -29.73 -1.02
N GLU A 826 -36.05 -28.98 -1.85
CA GLU A 826 -35.60 -27.71 -2.46
C GLU A 826 -35.83 -26.48 -1.55
N ASN A 827 -36.97 -26.38 -0.85
CA ASN A 827 -37.27 -25.31 0.12
C ASN A 827 -38.29 -25.78 1.21
N PRO A 828 -37.79 -26.29 2.35
CA PRO A 828 -38.62 -26.91 3.39
C PRO A 828 -39.74 -26.01 3.95
N LEU A 829 -39.50 -24.70 4.12
CA LEU A 829 -40.51 -23.80 4.69
C LEU A 829 -41.60 -23.39 3.70
N ILE A 830 -41.30 -23.35 2.40
CA ILE A 830 -42.32 -23.16 1.35
C ILE A 830 -43.26 -24.38 1.33
N ALA A 831 -42.70 -25.59 1.40
CA ALA A 831 -43.49 -26.81 1.51
C ALA A 831 -44.34 -26.86 2.79
N MET A 832 -43.80 -26.42 3.93
CA MET A 832 -44.57 -26.29 5.19
C MET A 832 -45.71 -25.26 5.09
N THR A 833 -45.49 -24.16 4.39
CA THR A 833 -46.49 -23.13 4.13
C THR A 833 -47.62 -23.65 3.22
N GLN A 834 -47.25 -24.38 2.16
CA GLN A 834 -48.18 -25.03 1.23
C GLN A 834 -49.03 -26.11 1.91
N LEU A 835 -48.44 -26.85 2.87
CA LEU A 835 -49.16 -27.80 3.71
C LEU A 835 -50.16 -27.11 4.66
N ASN A 836 -49.78 -25.96 5.23
CA ASN A 836 -50.66 -25.17 6.09
C ASN A 836 -51.83 -24.53 5.30
N ASP A 837 -51.60 -24.07 4.07
CA ASP A 837 -52.67 -23.55 3.20
C ASP A 837 -53.64 -24.65 2.77
N LEU A 838 -53.10 -25.81 2.38
CA LEU A 838 -53.91 -27.00 2.10
C LEU A 838 -54.79 -27.38 3.30
N TYR A 839 -54.23 -27.29 4.52
CA TYR A 839 -54.94 -27.50 5.79
C TYR A 839 -56.05 -26.46 6.03
N LEU A 840 -55.78 -25.17 5.85
CA LEU A 840 -56.77 -24.09 6.01
C LEU A 840 -57.94 -24.21 5.02
N GLN A 841 -57.69 -24.65 3.79
CA GLN A 841 -58.73 -24.90 2.78
C GLN A 841 -59.60 -26.14 3.10
N ILE A 842 -59.03 -27.18 3.75
CA ILE A 842 -59.83 -28.29 4.34
C ILE A 842 -60.72 -27.76 5.45
N LYS A 843 -60.14 -27.00 6.38
CA LYS A 843 -60.80 -26.49 7.58
C LYS A 843 -61.98 -25.57 7.24
N LYS A 844 -61.87 -24.78 6.16
CA LYS A 844 -62.93 -23.90 5.64
C LYS A 844 -63.97 -24.62 4.75
N ASN A 845 -63.92 -25.96 4.62
CA ASN A 845 -64.84 -26.77 3.80
C ASN A 845 -64.85 -26.45 2.29
N LEU A 846 -63.77 -25.86 1.75
CA LEU A 846 -63.69 -25.46 0.34
C LEU A 846 -63.32 -26.63 -0.60
N ILE A 847 -62.90 -27.78 -0.06
CA ILE A 847 -62.56 -29.01 -0.81
C ILE A 847 -63.25 -30.22 -0.13
N LYS A 848 -64.00 -31.05 -0.89
CA LYS A 848 -64.75 -32.23 -0.42
C LYS A 848 -64.21 -33.53 -1.04
N ALA A 849 -64.24 -34.66 -0.32
CA ALA A 849 -63.87 -35.98 -0.85
C ALA A 849 -65.07 -36.90 -1.05
N PRO A 850 -64.88 -37.97 -1.85
CA PRO A 850 -65.97 -38.86 -2.23
C PRO A 850 -66.48 -39.71 -1.07
N LYS A 851 -67.78 -39.99 -1.05
CA LYS A 851 -68.40 -40.94 -0.11
C LYS A 851 -67.98 -42.38 -0.46
N ASN A 852 -67.58 -43.16 0.55
CA ASN A 852 -67.23 -44.60 0.52
C ASN A 852 -65.80 -44.98 0.11
N PHE A 853 -64.81 -44.10 0.27
CA PHE A 853 -63.40 -44.43 0.05
C PHE A 853 -62.76 -45.05 1.31
N VAL A 854 -62.14 -46.23 1.19
CA VAL A 854 -61.34 -46.87 2.25
C VAL A 854 -59.90 -47.05 1.74
N PRO A 855 -58.86 -46.51 2.41
CA PRO A 855 -57.51 -46.53 1.89
C PRO A 855 -56.83 -47.88 2.14
N GLN A 856 -56.23 -48.47 1.10
CA GLN A 856 -55.18 -49.48 1.26
C GLN A 856 -53.82 -48.79 1.39
N SER A 857 -53.05 -49.24 2.38
CA SER A 857 -51.66 -48.89 2.73
C SER A 857 -50.97 -47.74 1.97
N SER A 858 -50.55 -46.74 2.76
CA SER A 858 -49.41 -45.83 2.51
C SER A 858 -49.34 -45.15 1.14
N LEU A 859 -50.42 -44.50 0.68
CA LEU A 859 -50.47 -43.30 -0.20
C LEU A 859 -51.96 -43.03 -0.53
N ALA A 860 -52.57 -41.84 -0.50
CA ALA A 860 -52.26 -40.55 0.06
C ALA A 860 -53.50 -39.64 -0.08
N PHE A 861 -53.32 -38.36 0.25
CA PHE A 861 -54.00 -37.15 -0.28
C PHE A 861 -55.52 -37.19 -0.48
N PHE A 862 -56.20 -36.56 0.51
CA PHE A 862 -57.51 -35.86 0.52
C PHE A 862 -58.80 -36.72 0.71
N LYS A 863 -59.94 -36.33 1.34
CA LYS A 863 -60.42 -35.18 2.20
C LYS A 863 -61.96 -35.21 2.55
N GLY A 864 -62.47 -35.75 3.67
CA GLY A 864 -63.78 -35.30 4.28
C GLY A 864 -65.11 -35.80 3.65
N LYS A 865 -66.32 -35.50 4.16
CA LYS A 865 -66.79 -34.98 5.47
C LYS A 865 -67.22 -36.17 6.34
N SER A 866 -66.90 -36.19 7.63
CA SER A 866 -67.53 -37.14 8.55
C SER A 866 -67.64 -36.54 9.94
N GLU A 867 -68.69 -36.91 10.66
CA GLU A 867 -69.01 -36.54 12.04
C GLU A 867 -68.03 -37.13 13.07
N ASP A 868 -66.82 -37.51 12.64
CA ASP A 868 -65.86 -38.30 13.41
C ASP A 868 -64.55 -37.53 13.62
N THR A 869 -64.44 -36.95 14.81
CA THR A 869 -63.32 -36.16 15.34
C THR A 869 -61.97 -36.90 15.32
N ARG A 870 -61.94 -38.25 15.39
CA ARG A 870 -60.70 -39.04 15.48
C ARG A 870 -59.85 -39.05 14.22
N ALA A 871 -60.47 -39.05 13.04
CA ALA A 871 -59.76 -39.04 11.76
C ALA A 871 -59.15 -37.66 11.45
N HIS A 872 -59.76 -36.59 11.97
CA HIS A 872 -59.25 -35.22 11.86
C HIS A 872 -57.97 -35.02 12.70
N ASP A 873 -57.96 -35.55 13.92
CA ASP A 873 -56.79 -35.50 14.82
C ASP A 873 -55.64 -36.38 14.33
N GLN A 874 -55.91 -37.49 13.64
CA GLN A 874 -54.88 -38.34 13.04
C GLN A 874 -54.17 -37.67 11.86
N VAL A 875 -54.89 -36.90 11.03
CA VAL A 875 -54.27 -36.12 9.94
C VAL A 875 -53.41 -34.99 10.50
N LEU A 876 -53.86 -34.34 11.59
CA LEU A 876 -53.08 -33.34 12.33
C LEU A 876 -51.83 -33.95 12.98
N SER A 877 -51.95 -35.15 13.56
CA SER A 877 -50.83 -35.90 14.16
C SER A 877 -49.76 -36.24 13.13
N VAL A 878 -50.16 -36.71 11.94
CA VAL A 878 -49.22 -37.13 10.89
C VAL A 878 -48.55 -35.93 10.22
N LEU A 879 -49.27 -34.83 10.00
CA LEU A 879 -48.67 -33.58 9.50
C LEU A 879 -47.72 -32.96 10.52
N LYS A 880 -48.07 -33.04 11.80
CA LYS A 880 -47.21 -32.61 12.91
C LYS A 880 -45.98 -33.52 13.06
N GLU A 881 -46.11 -34.84 12.89
CA GLU A 881 -44.98 -35.78 12.89
C GLU A 881 -44.01 -35.53 11.72
N ILE A 882 -44.54 -35.29 10.51
CA ILE A 882 -43.70 -34.98 9.35
C ILE A 882 -42.98 -33.64 9.55
N TYR A 883 -43.69 -32.65 10.11
CA TYR A 883 -43.13 -31.35 10.49
C TYR A 883 -42.05 -31.50 11.57
N ASP A 884 -42.34 -32.19 12.67
CA ASP A 884 -41.43 -32.39 13.81
C ASP A 884 -40.23 -33.24 13.41
N SER A 885 -40.41 -34.26 12.55
CA SER A 885 -39.34 -35.13 12.05
C SER A 885 -38.38 -34.41 11.11
N LYS A 886 -38.89 -33.56 10.20
CA LYS A 886 -38.03 -32.81 9.27
C LYS A 886 -37.39 -31.59 9.94
N LEU A 887 -38.10 -30.92 10.85
CA LEU A 887 -37.50 -29.90 11.73
C LEU A 887 -36.37 -30.53 12.55
N LYS A 888 -36.56 -31.75 13.06
CA LYS A 888 -35.53 -32.50 13.79
C LYS A 888 -34.35 -32.91 12.90
N GLU A 889 -34.55 -33.47 11.71
CA GLU A 889 -33.46 -33.76 10.77
C GLU A 889 -32.66 -32.51 10.35
N LEU A 890 -33.34 -31.36 10.24
CA LEU A 890 -32.73 -30.09 9.87
C LEU A 890 -32.01 -29.43 11.06
N LEU A 891 -32.44 -29.67 12.29
CA LEU A 891 -31.72 -29.30 13.52
C LEU A 891 -30.53 -30.25 13.77
N ASP A 892 -30.68 -31.53 13.44
CA ASP A 892 -29.66 -32.57 13.59
C ASP A 892 -28.51 -32.38 12.58
N SER A 893 -28.77 -31.85 11.38
CA SER A 893 -27.71 -31.51 10.40
C SER A 893 -26.85 -30.29 10.79
N TYR A 894 -27.30 -29.49 11.77
CA TYR A 894 -26.56 -28.36 12.35
C TYR A 894 -25.90 -28.68 13.72
N GLN A 895 -25.96 -29.93 14.19
CA GLN A 895 -25.48 -30.33 15.53
C GLN A 895 -23.97 -30.20 15.77
N GLY A 896 -23.16 -29.92 14.74
CA GLY A 896 -21.74 -29.56 14.92
C GLY A 896 -21.52 -28.14 15.46
N GLN A 897 -22.43 -27.19 15.20
CA GLN A 897 -22.31 -25.79 15.64
C GLN A 897 -23.13 -25.47 16.90
N TYR A 898 -24.13 -26.31 17.24
CA TYR A 898 -25.07 -26.04 18.34
C TYR A 898 -24.52 -26.34 19.75
N GLN A 899 -23.56 -27.28 19.90
CA GLN A 899 -22.95 -27.58 21.20
C GLN A 899 -21.98 -26.49 21.69
N ASP A 900 -21.30 -25.80 20.78
CA ASP A 900 -20.50 -24.61 21.09
C ASP A 900 -21.39 -23.36 21.31
N PHE A 901 -22.57 -23.33 20.69
CA PHE A 901 -23.59 -22.31 20.89
C PHE A 901 -24.11 -22.32 22.34
N GLU A 902 -24.57 -23.46 22.88
CA GLU A 902 -25.03 -23.55 24.28
C GLU A 902 -23.95 -23.23 25.32
N LYS A 903 -22.69 -23.66 25.08
CA LYS A 903 -21.57 -23.40 25.99
C LYS A 903 -21.18 -21.92 26.08
N LYS A 904 -21.20 -21.18 24.96
CA LYS A 904 -21.02 -19.72 24.97
C LYS A 904 -22.20 -18.97 25.61
N HIS A 905 -23.40 -19.55 25.58
CA HIS A 905 -24.65 -18.89 26.00
C HIS A 905 -24.98 -19.00 27.49
N GLN A 906 -24.31 -19.87 28.27
CA GLN A 906 -24.41 -19.81 29.75
C GLN A 906 -23.85 -18.50 30.34
N ALA A 907 -22.91 -17.83 29.65
CA ALA A 907 -22.30 -16.58 30.12
C ALA A 907 -23.17 -15.32 29.88
N LEU A 908 -24.08 -15.33 28.89
CA LEU A 908 -25.01 -14.21 28.66
C LEU A 908 -26.21 -14.27 29.61
N ASP A 909 -26.68 -15.48 29.92
CA ASP A 909 -27.81 -15.73 30.81
C ASP A 909 -27.48 -15.41 32.28
N GLU A 910 -26.22 -15.59 32.70
CA GLU A 910 -25.71 -15.16 34.02
C GLU A 910 -25.77 -13.63 34.21
N ASN A 911 -25.43 -12.84 33.18
CA ASN A 911 -25.47 -11.37 33.23
C ASN A 911 -26.90 -10.82 33.25
N VAL A 912 -27.83 -11.48 32.55
CA VAL A 912 -29.26 -11.16 32.57
C VAL A 912 -29.88 -11.59 33.91
N LYS A 913 -29.48 -12.75 34.48
CA LYS A 913 -29.87 -13.19 35.83
C LYS A 913 -29.32 -12.28 36.93
N PHE A 914 -28.12 -11.70 36.76
CA PHE A 914 -27.54 -10.70 37.66
C PHE A 914 -28.35 -9.39 37.66
N LEU A 915 -28.79 -8.93 36.48
CA LEU A 915 -29.69 -7.79 36.33
C LEU A 915 -31.10 -8.04 36.89
N ILE A 916 -31.65 -9.25 36.69
CA ILE A 916 -32.96 -9.66 37.24
C ILE A 916 -32.92 -9.80 38.77
N LYS A 917 -31.79 -10.25 39.36
CA LYS A 917 -31.59 -10.28 40.82
C LYS A 917 -31.57 -8.88 41.45
N SER A 918 -31.27 -7.83 40.68
CA SER A 918 -31.11 -6.46 41.19
C SER A 918 -32.42 -5.68 41.35
N HIS A 919 -33.57 -6.19 40.86
CA HIS A 919 -34.87 -5.54 41.02
C HIS A 919 -35.92 -6.52 41.61
N GLU A 920 -36.38 -6.17 42.81
CA GLU A 920 -37.23 -6.98 43.71
C GLU A 920 -38.57 -7.42 43.09
N ILE A 921 -38.78 -8.74 42.95
CA ILE A 921 -40.09 -9.35 42.68
C ILE A 921 -40.48 -10.18 43.92
N SER A 922 -40.84 -9.51 45.01
CA SER A 922 -41.26 -10.15 46.28
C SER A 922 -42.78 -10.34 46.42
N LYS A 923 -43.58 -10.21 45.34
CA LYS A 923 -45.06 -10.09 45.48
C LYS A 923 -45.92 -11.22 44.91
N ARG A 924 -45.40 -12.37 44.47
CA ARG A 924 -46.24 -13.44 43.89
C ARG A 924 -45.80 -14.88 44.21
N ILE A 925 -45.64 -15.23 45.49
CA ILE A 925 -45.57 -16.64 45.92
C ILE A 925 -46.67 -16.85 46.97
N GLU A 926 -47.51 -17.88 46.79
CA GLU A 926 -48.73 -18.11 47.60
C GLU A 926 -48.46 -18.51 49.07
N LYS A 927 -47.20 -18.61 49.53
CA LYS A 927 -46.85 -18.75 50.96
C LYS A 927 -45.61 -17.93 51.35
N PRO A 928 -45.51 -17.47 52.62
CA PRO A 928 -44.32 -16.82 53.13
C PRO A 928 -43.10 -17.73 53.07
N THR A 929 -41.94 -17.14 52.75
CA THR A 929 -40.66 -17.83 52.52
C THR A 929 -40.20 -18.72 53.69
N THR A 930 -40.71 -18.46 54.89
CA THR A 930 -40.41 -19.21 56.12
C THR A 930 -41.06 -20.60 56.20
N GLN A 931 -41.89 -20.98 55.21
CA GLN A 931 -42.60 -22.27 55.18
C GLN A 931 -42.24 -23.13 53.96
N LEU A 932 -41.17 -22.81 53.23
CA LEU A 932 -40.70 -23.59 52.07
C LEU A 932 -39.78 -24.72 52.55
N VAL A 933 -40.05 -25.95 52.09
CA VAL A 933 -39.24 -27.14 52.38
C VAL A 933 -38.47 -27.55 51.13
N GLU A 934 -37.20 -27.89 51.31
CA GLU A 934 -36.29 -28.26 50.22
C GLU A 934 -36.76 -29.58 49.55
N GLY A 935 -37.03 -29.53 48.23
CA GLY A 935 -37.45 -30.67 47.43
C GLY A 935 -38.94 -30.69 47.02
N GLU A 936 -39.78 -29.77 47.51
CA GLU A 936 -41.17 -29.64 47.04
C GLU A 936 -41.31 -28.63 45.88
N TYR A 937 -42.24 -28.93 44.96
CA TYR A 937 -42.56 -28.06 43.81
C TYR A 937 -43.82 -27.24 44.09
N TYR A 938 -43.69 -25.91 44.03
CA TYR A 938 -44.82 -24.99 44.20
C TYR A 938 -45.20 -24.32 42.88
N GLN A 939 -46.51 -24.14 42.68
CA GLN A 939 -47.03 -23.45 41.50
C GLN A 939 -46.97 -21.94 41.72
N ILE A 940 -46.18 -21.25 40.89
CA ILE A 940 -46.21 -19.79 40.80
C ILE A 940 -47.26 -19.42 39.76
N LYS A 941 -48.34 -18.76 40.17
CA LYS A 941 -49.31 -18.19 39.24
C LYS A 941 -48.74 -16.92 38.59
N TRP A 942 -48.64 -16.95 37.27
CA TRP A 942 -48.34 -15.78 36.44
C TRP A 942 -49.63 -15.12 35.95
#